data_AF-A0A9P1BUA6-F1
#
_entry.id   AF-A0A9P1BUA6-F1
#
_cell.length_a   1.000
_cell.length_b   1.000
_cell.length_c   1.000
_cell.angle_alpha   90.00
_cell.angle_beta   90.00
_cell.angle_gamma   90.00
#
_symmetry.space_group_name_H-M   'P 1'
#
loop_
_entity.id
_entity.type
_entity.pdbx_description
1 polymer ?
#
loop_
_entity_poly.entity_id
_entity_poly.type
_entity_poly.pdbx_seq_one_letter_code
_entity_poly.pdbx_strand_id
1 'polypeptide(L)'
;MSRNSSQGSCSRRACAPLRLVQILLVLNVILFAATGACFWWLSWLTLQHHQVSNAFNPFGHLTYGKAPKKLLPFVPGPRKRTNFLQRSHCSNIVRGPIPTTLPTKKNATCTWQKSSSKSFSHFAGSTLETSIEDAKHECIQLGNLCRGISCRGEKCLAMMGKLIRNNKTTSFLKMCLYSGEALEDTILPAASSNSTIVDAAVVVLAHNRQSDLAACLDSLLQLEDMKLFKIFVSLDDDRAYPEMRSAVIELSQRYQQKIVVWTVSERKVEASDNKEQQKWFKTSTGKIAHHYWTVFERAFMGQQHDMVIFLEEDLIVAPDFLTLFRSTAWLLREDPSIWCVSAWNDVGFALSASDQCRLFRTTYFPGLGFMLPRHVWLQLREEWPSAPTMGWDYWMRTAFRRADKECIVPEVPRSRHESRKGSSIVTHKQVRFFELFAFAELASACDSTEPCNQFGDISYLLRTKYEFWMRTALTKGETMRGESQLVQNGYECRSEAIDLGPQKSTQDCALLVGMGDCSQYFGFPKQNSHWGCRCCRGLELVGKEHSHWSIYSAERTGDPGKLYVYPYKWEEYSRIAMSFGLQPEGMEHMIPQDVRAEHYGLVVGRHLTSGAVVLLVDKRSSKQFLPPDQRLTRSLKLVPVAGRQGMSCEESCKEDEMACDADQFHFLNDCHILTSSFGCNFCAHQAGLELPAYVVDVFEPTVGQCLVTYISPFHCATKHPSTRRLCPCMPIPGSEQLLV
;
A
#
# COMPACT_ATOMS: atom_id res chain seq x y z
N MET A 1 28.60 -53.06 48.62
CA MET A 1 29.91 -52.43 48.89
C MET A 1 29.93 -51.11 48.12
N SER A 2 29.34 -50.05 48.68
CA SER A 2 29.96 -49.02 49.55
C SER A 2 30.94 -48.15 48.74
N ARG A 3 30.54 -46.89 48.45
CA ARG A 3 31.02 -45.65 49.13
C ARG A 3 32.47 -45.33 48.73
N ASN A 4 32.91 -44.12 48.43
CA ASN A 4 32.55 -42.79 48.89
C ASN A 4 33.40 -41.82 48.02
N SER A 5 32.91 -40.63 47.65
CA SER A 5 33.32 -39.34 48.26
C SER A 5 34.83 -39.26 48.60
N SER A 6 35.60 -38.25 48.21
CA SER A 6 35.34 -36.84 48.47
C SER A 6 36.55 -36.01 48.02
N GLN A 7 36.26 -34.81 47.50
CA GLN A 7 36.87 -33.51 47.83
C GLN A 7 38.38 -33.41 48.16
N GLY A 8 39.03 -32.47 47.48
CA GLY A 8 40.31 -31.91 47.91
C GLY A 8 40.75 -30.78 46.98
N SER A 9 40.28 -29.58 47.28
CA SER A 9 40.60 -28.33 46.59
C SER A 9 41.99 -27.78 46.95
N CYS A 10 42.37 -26.72 46.22
CA CYS A 10 43.39 -25.73 46.55
C CYS A 10 44.86 -26.19 46.38
N SER A 11 45.80 -25.36 45.93
CA SER A 11 45.78 -23.98 45.44
C SER A 11 47.24 -23.61 45.15
N ARG A 12 47.48 -23.11 43.94
CA ARG A 12 48.33 -21.95 43.61
C ARG A 12 49.84 -21.96 43.97
N ARG A 13 50.58 -21.64 42.90
CA ARG A 13 51.68 -20.64 42.80
C ARG A 13 53.00 -21.03 43.45
N ALA A 14 54.17 -20.66 42.96
CA ALA A 14 54.65 -19.96 41.77
C ALA A 14 56.20 -19.95 41.85
N CYS A 15 56.85 -19.41 40.80
CA CYS A 15 58.24 -18.94 40.72
C CYS A 15 59.29 -20.03 40.38
N ALA A 16 59.81 -20.16 39.13
CA ALA A 16 60.71 -19.25 38.37
C ALA A 16 62.14 -19.18 38.98
N PRO A 17 63.22 -18.70 38.30
CA PRO A 17 63.42 -18.26 36.90
C PRO A 17 64.78 -18.71 36.27
N LEU A 18 65.16 -18.08 35.14
CA LEU A 18 66.49 -17.89 34.47
C LEU A 18 66.44 -18.34 33.00
N ARG A 19 66.86 -17.60 31.96
CA ARG A 19 67.51 -16.28 31.77
C ARG A 19 67.54 -15.96 30.24
N LEU A 20 67.56 -14.65 29.89
CA LEU A 20 68.17 -14.00 28.69
C LEU A 20 67.58 -14.33 27.29
N VAL A 21 67.30 -13.44 26.31
CA VAL A 21 67.51 -11.99 25.97
C VAL A 21 66.46 -11.65 24.87
N GLN A 22 65.55 -10.69 25.06
CA GLN A 22 65.42 -9.35 24.40
C GLN A 22 65.43 -9.29 22.85
N ILE A 23 64.66 -8.48 22.10
CA ILE A 23 63.65 -7.41 22.35
C ILE A 23 62.96 -7.03 20.99
N LEU A 24 61.63 -6.86 21.02
CA LEU A 24 60.71 -5.83 20.43
C LEU A 24 60.99 -5.21 19.02
N LEU A 25 60.05 -4.79 18.17
CA LEU A 25 58.60 -4.45 18.18
C LEU A 25 58.26 -4.17 16.68
N VAL A 26 57.13 -4.57 16.07
CA VAL A 26 55.93 -3.76 15.81
C VAL A 26 55.11 -4.43 14.67
N LEU A 27 53.81 -4.62 14.92
CA LEU A 27 52.64 -4.67 14.01
C LEU A 27 52.54 -5.66 12.81
N ASN A 28 51.35 -6.28 12.80
CA ASN A 28 50.51 -6.65 11.65
C ASN A 28 50.68 -8.01 10.97
N VAL A 29 49.50 -8.60 10.74
CA VAL A 29 49.15 -9.74 9.88
C VAL A 29 49.38 -11.13 10.50
N ILE A 30 48.34 -11.66 11.14
CA ILE A 30 47.76 -13.01 10.92
C ILE A 30 46.44 -13.08 11.71
N LEU A 31 45.35 -12.80 11.02
CA LEU A 31 43.97 -13.16 11.41
C LEU A 31 43.15 -13.17 10.11
N PHE A 32 43.30 -14.23 9.32
CA PHE A 32 42.51 -14.46 8.11
C PHE A 32 42.16 -15.95 8.00
N ALA A 33 41.16 -16.35 8.78
CA ALA A 33 40.32 -17.52 8.53
C ALA A 33 39.21 -17.53 9.60
N ALA A 34 38.05 -16.96 9.26
CA ALA A 34 36.73 -17.13 9.87
C ALA A 34 35.94 -15.82 10.01
N THR A 35 35.67 -15.12 8.92
CA THR A 35 34.59 -14.12 8.83
C THR A 35 34.07 -14.09 7.39
N GLY A 36 33.00 -14.82 7.11
CA GLY A 36 32.43 -14.90 5.76
C GLY A 36 31.03 -15.51 5.74
N ALA A 37 30.16 -15.15 6.68
CA ALA A 37 28.72 -15.42 6.65
C ALA A 37 28.04 -14.76 7.86
N CYS A 38 28.02 -13.42 7.95
CA CYS A 38 27.16 -12.70 8.91
C CYS A 38 27.17 -11.18 8.67
N PHE A 39 26.93 -10.73 7.44
CA PHE A 39 26.98 -9.30 7.11
C PHE A 39 25.86 -8.82 6.18
N TRP A 40 24.64 -9.34 6.30
CA TRP A 40 23.46 -8.75 5.64
C TRP A 40 22.17 -8.79 6.49
N TRP A 41 22.30 -8.93 7.82
CA TRP A 41 21.16 -8.96 8.75
C TRP A 41 21.17 -7.83 9.80
N LEU A 42 22.08 -6.85 9.69
CA LEU A 42 22.28 -5.80 10.70
C LEU A 42 22.20 -4.35 10.17
N SER A 43 21.56 -4.13 9.01
CA SER A 43 21.26 -2.76 8.52
C SER A 43 19.77 -2.38 8.64
N TRP A 44 19.00 -3.08 9.47
CA TRP A 44 17.61 -2.72 9.79
C TRP A 44 17.31 -2.60 11.28
N LEU A 45 18.34 -2.69 12.13
CA LEU A 45 18.26 -2.57 13.59
C LEU A 45 19.48 -1.81 14.10
N THR A 46 19.58 -0.51 13.81
CA THR A 46 20.24 0.50 14.68
C THR A 46 20.09 1.90 14.08
N LEU A 47 19.01 2.59 14.45
CA LEU A 47 18.98 4.05 14.54
C LEU A 47 18.19 4.44 15.80
N GLN A 48 18.69 3.95 16.94
CA GLN A 48 18.40 4.46 18.28
C GLN A 48 19.44 3.88 19.25
N HIS A 49 20.42 4.71 19.62
CA HIS A 49 20.85 4.97 21.00
C HIS A 49 22.17 5.75 20.99
N HIS A 50 22.09 7.05 21.24
CA HIS A 50 23.18 7.76 21.92
C HIS A 50 22.69 8.12 23.32
N GLN A 51 23.45 7.65 24.31
CA GLN A 51 23.32 8.00 25.72
C GLN A 51 23.65 9.49 25.94
N VAL A 52 22.87 10.14 26.79
CA VAL A 52 23.36 11.26 27.61
C VAL A 52 23.25 10.83 29.07
N SER A 53 24.39 10.88 29.75
CA SER A 53 24.66 10.48 31.11
C SER A 53 24.22 11.52 32.15
N ASN A 54 23.67 11.02 33.26
CA ASN A 54 23.67 11.48 34.67
C ASN A 54 23.93 12.97 35.00
N ALA A 55 23.08 13.57 35.86
CA ALA A 55 23.38 13.74 37.30
C ALA A 55 22.26 14.43 38.14
N PHE A 56 22.19 14.03 39.43
CA PHE A 56 21.66 14.70 40.64
C PHE A 56 20.15 14.78 41.00
N ASN A 57 19.70 13.80 41.83
CA ASN A 57 19.28 13.87 43.27
C ASN A 57 18.01 14.68 43.72
N PRO A 58 17.44 14.49 44.95
CA PRO A 58 16.47 13.44 45.34
C PRO A 58 15.25 14.02 46.15
N PHE A 59 14.61 13.20 47.00
CA PHE A 59 13.43 13.39 47.89
C PHE A 59 12.09 12.94 47.29
N GLY A 60 11.24 12.15 47.94
CA GLY A 60 11.24 11.57 49.27
C GLY A 60 9.98 10.69 49.43
N HIS A 61 10.10 9.68 50.29
CA HIS A 61 9.07 8.72 50.67
C HIS A 61 7.68 9.32 50.97
N LEU A 62 6.62 8.60 50.60
CA LEU A 62 5.41 8.46 51.43
C LEU A 62 4.73 7.11 51.16
N THR A 63 4.50 6.38 52.25
CA THR A 63 3.87 5.06 52.37
C THR A 63 2.35 5.16 52.57
N TYR A 64 1.69 3.99 52.62
CA TYR A 64 0.27 3.69 52.86
C TYR A 64 -0.63 3.76 51.62
N GLY A 65 -1.52 2.82 51.31
CA GLY A 65 -2.01 1.63 52.01
C GLY A 65 -3.42 1.29 51.48
N LYS A 66 -3.78 0.00 51.52
CA LYS A 66 -5.13 -0.58 51.39
C LYS A 66 -5.85 -0.50 50.03
N ALA A 67 -6.06 -1.69 49.46
CA ALA A 67 -7.03 -1.97 48.41
C ALA A 67 -8.48 -1.72 48.85
N PRO A 68 -9.38 -1.45 47.89
CA PRO A 68 -10.74 -1.95 48.00
C PRO A 68 -11.28 -2.65 46.73
N LYS A 69 -11.89 -3.80 46.99
CA LYS A 69 -13.17 -4.35 46.47
C LYS A 69 -13.43 -4.39 44.95
N LYS A 70 -13.56 -5.64 44.48
CA LYS A 70 -14.26 -6.12 43.27
C LYS A 70 -15.34 -5.17 42.76
N LEU A 71 -15.10 -4.58 41.58
CA LEU A 71 -16.14 -4.04 40.70
C LEU A 71 -16.62 -5.17 39.79
N LEU A 72 -17.89 -5.55 39.92
CA LEU A 72 -18.62 -6.36 38.95
C LEU A 72 -18.63 -5.64 37.59
N PRO A 73 -18.46 -6.35 36.45
CA PRO A 73 -18.53 -5.72 35.15
C PRO A 73 -19.98 -5.29 34.87
N PHE A 74 -20.15 -3.99 34.66
CA PHE A 74 -21.40 -3.36 34.23
C PHE A 74 -21.69 -3.82 32.80
N VAL A 75 -22.65 -4.73 32.61
CA VAL A 75 -23.17 -5.14 31.31
C VAL A 75 -24.07 -4.01 30.79
N PRO A 76 -23.70 -3.27 29.73
CA PRO A 76 -24.63 -2.32 29.13
C PRO A 76 -25.64 -3.11 28.31
N GLY A 77 -26.92 -3.00 28.67
CA GLY A 77 -28.03 -3.47 27.83
C GLY A 77 -28.02 -2.85 26.43
N PRO A 78 -28.81 -3.39 25.48
CA PRO A 78 -28.73 -3.07 24.07
C PRO A 78 -28.98 -1.57 23.84
N ARG A 79 -27.92 -0.83 23.52
CA ARG A 79 -28.05 0.53 23.01
C ARG A 79 -28.64 0.41 21.61
N LYS A 80 -29.92 0.77 21.45
CA LYS A 80 -30.45 1.18 20.15
C LYS A 80 -29.65 2.40 19.68
N ARG A 81 -28.54 2.18 18.96
CA ARG A 81 -27.92 3.22 18.14
C ARG A 81 -28.92 3.48 17.01
N THR A 82 -29.58 4.63 17.07
CA THR A 82 -30.29 5.18 15.93
C THR A 82 -29.25 5.51 14.86
N ASN A 83 -28.95 4.54 13.99
CA ASN A 83 -28.13 4.76 12.81
C ASN A 83 -28.98 5.53 11.80
N PHE A 84 -28.90 6.85 11.87
CA PHE A 84 -29.37 7.76 10.84
C PHE A 84 -28.38 7.72 9.66
N LEU A 85 -28.36 6.64 8.89
CA LEU A 85 -27.63 6.56 7.63
C LEU A 85 -28.65 6.69 6.49
N GLN A 86 -28.43 7.64 5.58
CA GLN A 86 -29.31 7.83 4.43
C GLN A 86 -29.09 6.68 3.44
N ARG A 87 -30.14 5.86 3.22
CA ARG A 87 -30.15 4.83 2.18
C ARG A 87 -30.40 5.52 0.84
N SER A 88 -29.42 5.51 -0.05
CA SER A 88 -29.58 6.02 -1.42
C SER A 88 -28.75 5.21 -2.40
N HIS A 89 -29.35 4.82 -3.52
CA HIS A 89 -28.61 4.26 -4.65
C HIS A 89 -27.68 5.32 -5.25
N CYS A 90 -26.54 4.88 -5.76
CA CYS A 90 -25.81 5.69 -6.72
C CYS A 90 -26.69 5.90 -7.96
N SER A 91 -26.55 7.06 -8.61
CA SER A 91 -27.26 7.35 -9.86
C SER A 91 -27.05 6.25 -10.90
N ASN A 92 -28.05 5.99 -11.73
CA ASN A 92 -27.95 5.08 -12.88
C ASN A 92 -27.05 5.62 -14.01
N ILE A 93 -26.58 6.87 -13.90
CA ILE A 93 -25.61 7.45 -14.84
C ILE A 93 -24.28 6.69 -14.73
N VAL A 94 -23.77 6.22 -15.87
CA VAL A 94 -22.45 5.59 -15.95
C VAL A 94 -21.39 6.59 -15.50
N ARG A 95 -20.76 6.32 -14.34
CA ARG A 95 -19.74 7.21 -13.76
C ARG A 95 -18.40 7.12 -14.49
N GLY A 96 -18.07 5.95 -15.04
CA GLY A 96 -16.78 5.65 -15.67
C GLY A 96 -15.61 5.54 -14.67
N PRO A 97 -14.41 5.22 -15.15
CA PRO A 97 -13.22 5.04 -14.31
C PRO A 97 -12.41 6.32 -14.10
N ILE A 98 -12.82 7.47 -14.66
CA ILE A 98 -12.10 8.74 -14.50
C ILE A 98 -12.87 9.61 -13.50
N PRO A 99 -12.27 9.97 -12.35
CA PRO A 99 -12.88 10.89 -11.40
C PRO A 99 -13.26 12.18 -12.08
N THR A 100 -14.36 12.79 -11.62
CA THR A 100 -14.62 14.16 -11.98
C THR A 100 -13.75 15.11 -11.19
N THR A 101 -13.60 16.30 -11.75
CA THR A 101 -12.90 17.45 -11.20
C THR A 101 -13.44 17.78 -9.81
N LEU A 102 -12.65 18.49 -8.98
CA LEU A 102 -13.14 18.93 -7.67
C LEU A 102 -14.51 19.60 -7.85
N PRO A 103 -15.44 19.43 -6.89
CA PRO A 103 -16.78 19.92 -7.08
C PRO A 103 -16.74 21.44 -7.20
N THR A 104 -17.10 21.95 -8.37
CA THR A 104 -17.62 23.31 -8.45
C THR A 104 -18.92 23.34 -7.65
N LYS A 105 -19.32 24.51 -7.12
CA LYS A 105 -20.60 24.67 -6.38
C LYS A 105 -21.81 24.08 -7.13
N LYS A 106 -21.73 23.89 -8.45
CA LYS A 106 -22.79 23.33 -9.31
C LYS A 106 -22.93 21.81 -9.26
N ASN A 107 -21.85 21.06 -8.96
CA ASN A 107 -21.82 19.59 -9.20
C ASN A 107 -21.77 18.74 -7.92
N ALA A 108 -21.71 19.35 -6.72
CA ALA A 108 -21.83 18.63 -5.44
C ALA A 108 -23.15 18.92 -4.75
N THR A 109 -24.00 17.89 -4.64
CA THR A 109 -25.12 17.89 -3.69
C THR A 109 -24.65 17.33 -2.36
N CYS A 110 -24.27 18.23 -1.44
CA CYS A 110 -23.93 17.87 -0.07
C CYS A 110 -25.10 18.14 0.87
N THR A 111 -25.54 17.11 1.57
CA THR A 111 -26.49 17.22 2.68
C THR A 111 -25.74 17.33 4.00
N TRP A 112 -26.36 17.98 4.97
CA TRP A 112 -25.76 18.28 6.27
C TRP A 112 -26.66 17.81 7.39
N GLN A 113 -26.18 16.85 8.18
CA GLN A 113 -26.96 16.30 9.29
C GLN A 113 -26.51 16.89 10.63
N LYS A 114 -27.43 17.55 11.34
CA LYS A 114 -27.17 18.14 12.65
C LYS A 114 -27.05 17.09 13.75
N SER A 115 -26.04 17.23 14.60
CA SER A 115 -25.81 16.42 15.81
C SER A 115 -25.43 17.35 16.97
N SER A 116 -26.26 17.38 18.01
CA SER A 116 -26.11 18.27 19.18
C SER A 116 -25.33 17.68 20.36
N SER A 117 -24.99 16.38 20.32
CA SER A 117 -24.35 15.66 21.44
C SER A 117 -23.01 15.02 21.08
N LYS A 118 -22.50 15.30 19.87
CA LYS A 118 -21.23 14.77 19.38
C LYS A 118 -20.44 15.86 18.65
N SER A 119 -19.14 15.90 18.85
CA SER A 119 -18.17 16.73 18.11
C SER A 119 -17.10 15.86 17.48
N PHE A 120 -16.48 16.37 16.42
CA PHE A 120 -15.34 15.72 15.78
C PHE A 120 -14.07 15.84 16.63
N SER A 121 -13.10 14.95 16.41
CA SER A 121 -11.91 14.85 17.25
C SER A 121 -10.76 15.79 16.84
N HIS A 122 -10.72 16.23 15.57
CA HIS A 122 -9.66 17.09 15.05
C HIS A 122 -10.21 18.14 14.06
N PHE A 123 -9.43 19.20 13.82
CA PHE A 123 -9.70 20.20 12.78
C PHE A 123 -9.28 19.67 11.40
N ALA A 124 -10.05 19.95 10.36
CA ALA A 124 -9.78 19.46 8.99
C ALA A 124 -8.96 20.41 8.11
N GLY A 125 -8.87 21.68 8.50
CA GLY A 125 -8.30 22.75 7.69
C GLY A 125 -7.88 23.92 8.57
N SER A 126 -8.36 25.12 8.24
CA SER A 126 -8.07 26.31 9.02
C SER A 126 -8.56 26.18 10.46
N THR A 127 -7.79 26.70 11.41
CA THR A 127 -8.22 26.86 12.81
C THR A 127 -8.96 28.18 13.04
N LEU A 128 -9.17 28.97 11.97
CA LEU A 128 -9.92 30.21 12.02
C LEU A 128 -11.42 29.94 12.00
N GLU A 129 -12.13 30.37 13.04
CA GLU A 129 -13.58 30.23 13.12
C GLU A 129 -14.27 31.13 12.08
N THR A 130 -15.17 30.56 11.28
CA THR A 130 -15.93 31.26 10.22
C THR A 130 -17.43 31.06 10.39
N SER A 131 -18.25 31.64 9.50
CA SER A 131 -19.70 31.43 9.48
C SER A 131 -20.06 29.97 9.20
N ILE A 132 -21.32 29.56 9.46
CA ILE A 132 -21.79 28.20 9.11
C ILE A 132 -21.61 27.94 7.62
N GLU A 133 -21.97 28.90 6.77
CA GLU A 133 -21.91 28.79 5.31
C GLU A 133 -20.47 28.69 4.81
N ASP A 134 -19.56 29.50 5.35
CA ASP A 134 -18.16 29.50 4.96
C ASP A 134 -17.46 28.22 5.43
N ALA A 135 -17.70 27.79 6.67
CA ALA A 135 -17.15 26.54 7.19
C ALA A 135 -17.68 25.33 6.39
N LYS A 136 -18.97 25.33 6.00
CA LYS A 136 -19.51 24.30 5.09
C LYS A 136 -18.83 24.34 3.74
N HIS A 137 -18.59 25.53 3.18
CA HIS A 137 -17.94 25.69 1.90
C HIS A 137 -16.48 25.21 1.92
N GLU A 138 -15.71 25.62 2.92
CA GLU A 138 -14.35 25.13 3.18
C GLU A 138 -14.36 23.61 3.32
N CYS A 139 -15.28 23.07 4.14
CA CYS A 139 -15.39 21.64 4.33
C CYS A 139 -15.73 20.88 3.03
N ILE A 140 -16.53 21.44 2.12
CA ILE A 140 -16.79 20.85 0.79
C ILE A 140 -15.51 20.86 -0.05
N GLN A 141 -14.75 21.97 -0.05
CA GLN A 141 -13.47 22.10 -0.77
C GLN A 141 -12.42 21.11 -0.25
N LEU A 142 -12.42 20.83 1.05
CA LEU A 142 -11.54 19.85 1.68
C LEU A 142 -11.91 18.39 1.34
N GLY A 143 -12.95 18.12 0.55
CA GLY A 143 -13.30 16.76 0.14
C GLY A 143 -13.51 15.82 1.34
N ASN A 144 -13.11 14.55 1.26
CA ASN A 144 -13.32 13.62 2.36
C ASN A 144 -12.42 13.86 3.58
N LEU A 145 -11.43 14.77 3.49
CA LEU A 145 -10.63 15.19 4.64
C LEU A 145 -11.52 15.84 5.71
N CYS A 146 -12.50 16.64 5.28
CA CYS A 146 -13.48 17.21 6.19
C CYS A 146 -14.74 16.34 6.26
N ARG A 147 -15.03 15.81 7.46
CA ARG A 147 -16.23 15.01 7.73
C ARG A 147 -17.43 15.84 8.16
N GLY A 148 -17.22 17.10 8.52
CA GLY A 148 -18.29 17.99 8.94
C GLY A 148 -17.77 19.26 9.58
N ILE A 149 -18.67 20.08 10.12
CA ILE A 149 -18.30 21.29 10.85
C ILE A 149 -18.74 21.18 12.31
N SER A 150 -18.01 21.82 13.22
CA SER A 150 -18.42 21.99 14.61
C SER A 150 -18.55 23.47 14.93
N CYS A 151 -19.67 23.85 15.53
CA CYS A 151 -20.04 25.24 15.78
C CYS A 151 -20.30 25.52 17.27
N ARG A 152 -19.87 26.70 17.72
CA ARG A 152 -20.22 27.31 19.00
C ARG A 152 -20.93 28.63 18.71
N GLY A 153 -22.26 28.60 18.69
CA GLY A 153 -23.06 29.73 18.17
C GLY A 153 -22.95 29.81 16.65
N GLU A 154 -22.64 30.99 16.11
CA GLU A 154 -22.46 31.25 14.68
C GLU A 154 -21.03 31.00 14.17
N LYS A 155 -20.11 30.69 15.09
CA LYS A 155 -18.71 30.44 14.79
C LYS A 155 -18.45 28.95 14.61
N CYS A 156 -17.95 28.56 13.45
CA CYS A 156 -17.79 27.18 13.02
C CYS A 156 -16.38 26.90 12.50
N LEU A 157 -15.96 25.64 12.64
CA LEU A 157 -14.70 25.12 12.12
C LEU A 157 -14.96 23.88 11.28
N ALA A 158 -14.17 23.69 10.21
CA ALA A 158 -14.12 22.45 9.46
C ALA A 158 -13.39 21.37 10.27
N MET A 159 -13.98 20.16 10.34
CA MET A 159 -13.56 19.12 11.26
C MET A 159 -13.37 17.75 10.59
N MET A 160 -12.44 16.97 11.12
CA MET A 160 -12.11 15.61 10.70
C MET A 160 -12.11 14.63 11.89
N GLY A 161 -11.87 13.34 11.60
CA GLY A 161 -11.70 12.33 12.64
C GLY A 161 -13.02 11.78 13.20
N LYS A 162 -12.97 11.13 14.36
CA LYS A 162 -14.12 10.40 14.95
C LYS A 162 -15.09 11.35 15.65
N LEU A 163 -16.38 11.01 15.64
CA LEU A 163 -17.39 11.68 16.46
C LEU A 163 -17.27 11.23 17.92
N ILE A 164 -16.91 12.16 18.80
CA ILE A 164 -16.79 11.98 20.25
C ILE A 164 -17.99 12.67 20.93
N ARG A 165 -18.46 12.13 22.06
CA ARG A 165 -19.58 12.71 22.81
C ARG A 165 -19.18 14.08 23.37
N ASN A 166 -19.89 15.12 22.98
CA ASN A 166 -19.64 16.50 23.41
C ASN A 166 -20.94 17.31 23.30
N ASN A 167 -21.38 17.89 24.42
CA ASN A 167 -22.64 18.63 24.51
C ASN A 167 -22.47 20.15 24.38
N LYS A 168 -21.23 20.65 24.20
CA LYS A 168 -20.93 22.09 24.17
C LYS A 168 -20.93 22.69 22.76
N THR A 169 -21.05 21.87 21.73
CA THR A 169 -20.91 22.27 20.33
C THR A 169 -21.98 21.58 19.50
N THR A 170 -22.56 22.31 18.56
CA THR A 170 -23.43 21.71 17.54
C THR A 170 -22.55 21.29 16.37
N SER A 171 -22.62 20.03 15.96
CA SER A 171 -21.89 19.56 14.79
C SER A 171 -22.83 19.28 13.63
N PHE A 172 -22.36 19.51 12.41
CA PHE A 172 -23.07 19.16 11.18
C PHE A 172 -22.20 18.17 10.40
N LEU A 173 -22.65 16.92 10.28
CA LEU A 173 -22.00 15.89 9.49
C LEU A 173 -22.24 16.16 8.00
N LYS A 174 -21.17 16.15 7.21
CA LYS A 174 -21.22 16.36 5.77
C LYS A 174 -21.43 15.02 5.07
N MET A 175 -22.43 14.95 4.20
CA MET A 175 -22.60 13.83 3.27
C MET A 175 -22.71 14.37 1.86
N CYS A 176 -21.72 14.09 1.02
CA CYS A 176 -21.72 14.54 -0.36
C CYS A 176 -21.94 13.37 -1.31
N LEU A 177 -22.92 13.51 -2.19
CA LEU A 177 -23.02 12.71 -3.40
C LEU A 177 -22.52 13.57 -4.54
N TYR A 178 -21.40 13.17 -5.14
CA TYR A 178 -20.86 13.82 -6.32
C TYR A 178 -21.55 13.22 -7.52
N SER A 179 -22.14 14.02 -8.41
CA SER A 179 -22.57 13.55 -9.73
C SER A 179 -21.39 13.71 -10.67
N GLY A 180 -20.87 12.62 -11.21
CA GLY A 180 -19.89 12.74 -12.27
C GLY A 180 -20.57 13.25 -13.53
N GLU A 181 -20.01 14.27 -14.18
CA GLU A 181 -20.21 14.49 -15.62
C GLU A 181 -19.70 13.25 -16.33
N ALA A 182 -20.60 12.54 -17.01
CA ALA A 182 -20.21 11.52 -17.96
C ALA A 182 -19.37 12.19 -19.06
N LEU A 183 -18.34 11.52 -19.57
CA LEU A 183 -17.80 11.87 -20.88
C LEU A 183 -18.99 11.87 -21.85
N GLU A 184 -19.36 13.04 -22.38
CA GLU A 184 -20.55 13.23 -23.22
C GLU A 184 -20.64 12.14 -24.30
N ASP A 185 -21.85 11.56 -24.38
CA ASP A 185 -22.33 10.60 -25.36
C ASP A 185 -21.53 9.31 -25.54
N THR A 186 -21.79 8.34 -24.66
CA THR A 186 -21.84 6.94 -25.11
C THR A 186 -22.87 6.18 -24.27
N ILE A 187 -24.13 6.26 -24.69
CA ILE A 187 -25.20 5.37 -24.21
C ILE A 187 -24.89 3.98 -24.77
N LEU A 188 -24.03 3.22 -24.07
CA LEU A 188 -23.92 1.79 -24.29
C LEU A 188 -25.10 1.11 -23.59
N PRO A 189 -25.75 0.11 -24.21
CA PRO A 189 -26.91 -0.54 -23.60
C PRO A 189 -26.54 -1.17 -22.25
N ALA A 190 -27.36 -0.88 -21.25
CA ALA A 190 -27.27 -1.50 -19.93
C ALA A 190 -27.43 -3.01 -20.07
N ALA A 191 -26.41 -3.76 -19.67
CA ALA A 191 -26.53 -5.20 -19.56
C ALA A 191 -27.37 -5.51 -18.31
N SER A 192 -28.51 -6.19 -18.50
CA SER A 192 -29.30 -6.71 -17.38
C SER A 192 -28.63 -7.97 -16.84
N SER A 193 -28.01 -7.91 -15.66
CA SER A 193 -27.52 -9.11 -14.99
C SER A 193 -28.47 -9.52 -13.86
N ASN A 194 -29.18 -10.63 -14.04
CA ASN A 194 -29.73 -11.39 -12.93
C ASN A 194 -28.58 -12.16 -12.27
N SER A 195 -28.05 -11.66 -11.15
CA SER A 195 -27.13 -12.46 -10.35
C SER A 195 -27.41 -12.31 -8.87
N THR A 196 -28.05 -13.32 -8.30
CA THR A 196 -27.92 -13.61 -6.88
C THR A 196 -26.54 -14.24 -6.66
N ILE A 197 -25.84 -13.79 -5.61
CA ILE A 197 -24.66 -14.48 -5.13
C ILE A 197 -25.14 -15.85 -4.61
N VAL A 198 -24.65 -16.93 -5.21
CA VAL A 198 -24.98 -18.30 -4.81
C VAL A 198 -23.85 -18.81 -3.93
N ASP A 199 -24.18 -19.22 -2.70
CA ASP A 199 -23.26 -19.85 -1.74
C ASP A 199 -21.95 -19.07 -1.44
N ALA A 200 -22.05 -17.76 -1.20
CA ALA A 200 -20.90 -17.01 -0.72
C ALA A 200 -20.68 -17.11 0.79
N ALA A 201 -19.41 -17.11 1.15
CA ALA A 201 -18.95 -17.12 2.53
C ALA A 201 -18.12 -15.87 2.86
N VAL A 202 -18.12 -15.49 4.13
CA VAL A 202 -17.17 -14.56 4.71
C VAL A 202 -16.30 -15.34 5.69
N VAL A 203 -14.98 -15.26 5.53
CA VAL A 203 -14.00 -15.83 6.47
C VAL A 203 -13.20 -14.70 7.10
N VAL A 204 -13.29 -14.59 8.42
CA VAL A 204 -12.47 -13.67 9.23
C VAL A 204 -11.24 -14.43 9.72
N LEU A 205 -10.04 -13.96 9.36
CA LEU A 205 -8.76 -14.49 9.84
C LEU A 205 -8.33 -13.73 11.10
N ALA A 206 -8.05 -14.46 12.18
CA ALA A 206 -7.75 -13.87 13.48
C ALA A 206 -6.68 -14.66 14.23
N HIS A 207 -5.86 -13.95 15.03
CA HIS A 207 -4.76 -14.54 15.78
C HIS A 207 -5.02 -14.50 17.28
N ASN A 208 -4.73 -13.35 17.91
CA ASN A 208 -4.81 -13.20 19.37
C ASN A 208 -5.24 -11.79 19.83
N ARG A 209 -5.95 -11.05 18.97
CA ARG A 209 -6.40 -9.68 19.27
C ARG A 209 -7.91 -9.65 19.50
N GLN A 210 -8.34 -10.11 20.68
CA GLN A 210 -9.76 -10.25 21.02
C GLN A 210 -10.59 -8.98 20.80
N SER A 211 -10.04 -7.81 21.16
CA SER A 211 -10.72 -6.52 20.96
C SER A 211 -10.93 -6.17 19.50
N ASP A 212 -9.94 -6.48 18.67
CA ASP A 212 -9.93 -6.16 17.25
C ASP A 212 -10.92 -7.08 16.55
N LEU A 213 -10.83 -8.40 16.80
CA LEU A 213 -11.82 -9.37 16.32
C LEU A 213 -13.25 -8.99 16.72
N ALA A 214 -13.46 -8.54 17.96
CA ALA A 214 -14.78 -8.11 18.40
C ALA A 214 -15.28 -6.88 17.64
N ALA A 215 -14.42 -5.88 17.39
CA ALA A 215 -14.76 -4.69 16.61
C ALA A 215 -15.04 -5.01 15.14
N CYS A 216 -14.21 -5.86 14.52
CA CYS A 216 -14.40 -6.38 13.18
C CYS A 216 -15.77 -7.07 13.04
N LEU A 217 -16.04 -8.07 13.88
CA LEU A 217 -17.31 -8.81 13.87
C LEU A 217 -18.51 -7.93 14.20
N ASP A 218 -18.40 -6.99 15.15
CA ASP A 218 -19.50 -6.05 15.45
C ASP A 218 -19.82 -5.17 14.24
N SER A 219 -18.79 -4.67 13.53
CA SER A 219 -18.97 -3.84 12.33
C SER A 219 -19.58 -4.60 11.15
N LEU A 220 -19.31 -5.91 11.06
CA LEU A 220 -19.79 -6.80 10.00
C LEU A 220 -21.20 -7.36 10.26
N LEU A 221 -21.45 -7.86 11.48
CA LEU A 221 -22.71 -8.54 11.85
C LEU A 221 -23.89 -7.59 11.98
N GLN A 222 -23.64 -6.30 12.17
CA GLN A 222 -24.68 -5.27 12.12
C GLN A 222 -25.24 -5.02 10.70
N LEU A 223 -24.56 -5.50 9.64
CA LEU A 223 -25.01 -5.33 8.26
C LEU A 223 -26.16 -6.32 7.95
N GLU A 224 -27.29 -5.82 7.45
CA GLU A 224 -28.47 -6.65 7.13
C GLU A 224 -28.14 -7.75 6.10
N ASP A 225 -27.28 -7.42 5.12
CA ASP A 225 -26.80 -8.30 4.06
C ASP A 225 -26.03 -9.53 4.60
N MET A 226 -25.52 -9.48 5.84
CA MET A 226 -24.73 -10.57 6.42
C MET A 226 -25.54 -11.87 6.55
N LYS A 227 -26.87 -11.79 6.57
CA LYS A 227 -27.76 -12.97 6.56
C LYS A 227 -27.66 -13.80 5.28
N LEU A 228 -27.16 -13.20 4.19
CA LEU A 228 -26.98 -13.87 2.90
C LEU A 228 -25.71 -14.73 2.82
N PHE A 229 -24.80 -14.59 3.79
CA PHE A 229 -23.50 -15.26 3.75
C PHE A 229 -23.33 -16.22 4.93
N LYS A 230 -22.66 -17.34 4.67
CA LYS A 230 -22.09 -18.18 5.73
C LYS A 230 -20.89 -17.44 6.33
N ILE A 231 -20.75 -17.46 7.66
CA ILE A 231 -19.64 -16.79 8.33
C ILE A 231 -18.78 -17.75 9.12
N PHE A 232 -17.48 -17.63 8.87
CA PHE A 232 -16.43 -18.41 9.51
C PHE A 232 -15.44 -17.47 10.20
N VAL A 233 -14.93 -17.89 11.35
CA VAL A 233 -13.80 -17.24 12.03
C VAL A 233 -12.69 -18.27 12.15
N SER A 234 -11.56 -18.01 11.51
CA SER A 234 -10.39 -18.90 11.54
C SER A 234 -9.35 -18.37 12.52
N LEU A 235 -9.05 -19.19 13.53
CA LEU A 235 -8.11 -18.91 14.62
C LEU A 235 -6.85 -19.76 14.47
N ASP A 236 -5.66 -19.16 14.54
CA ASP A 236 -4.36 -19.83 14.37
C ASP A 236 -3.46 -19.83 15.64
N ASP A 237 -3.90 -19.26 16.77
CA ASP A 237 -3.21 -19.38 18.07
C ASP A 237 -4.02 -20.19 19.08
N ASP A 238 -3.59 -21.43 19.33
CA ASP A 238 -4.21 -22.33 20.30
C ASP A 238 -4.24 -21.75 21.73
N ARG A 239 -3.29 -20.87 22.08
CA ARG A 239 -3.21 -20.27 23.43
C ARG A 239 -4.26 -19.20 23.64
N ALA A 240 -4.54 -18.41 22.60
CA ALA A 240 -5.55 -17.35 22.64
C ALA A 240 -6.96 -17.87 22.30
N TYR A 241 -7.08 -19.11 21.81
CA TYR A 241 -8.34 -19.71 21.37
C TYR A 241 -9.50 -19.54 22.36
N PRO A 242 -9.36 -19.74 23.70
CA PRO A 242 -10.46 -19.57 24.63
C PRO A 242 -11.03 -18.15 24.64
N GLU A 243 -10.17 -17.13 24.67
CA GLU A 243 -10.56 -15.71 24.72
C GLU A 243 -11.16 -15.26 23.38
N MET A 244 -10.51 -15.63 22.28
CA MET A 244 -10.97 -15.32 20.92
C MET A 244 -12.33 -15.96 20.65
N ARG A 245 -12.50 -17.23 20.99
CA ARG A 245 -13.78 -17.95 20.83
C ARG A 245 -14.88 -17.37 21.71
N SER A 246 -14.56 -16.86 22.90
CA SER A 246 -15.53 -16.20 23.77
C SER A 246 -16.15 -14.97 23.08
N ALA A 247 -15.31 -14.13 22.46
CA ALA A 247 -15.79 -12.97 21.69
C ALA A 247 -16.70 -13.39 20.51
N VAL A 248 -16.35 -14.47 19.81
CA VAL A 248 -17.19 -15.01 18.72
C VAL A 248 -18.55 -15.45 19.23
N ILE A 249 -18.62 -16.17 20.36
CA ILE A 249 -19.90 -16.62 20.94
C ILE A 249 -20.77 -15.44 21.36
N GLU A 250 -20.19 -14.46 22.05
CA GLU A 250 -20.91 -13.27 22.51
C GLU A 250 -21.60 -12.56 21.35
N LEU A 251 -20.85 -12.34 20.25
CA LEU A 251 -21.37 -11.64 19.07
C LEU A 251 -22.34 -12.50 18.25
N SER A 252 -22.08 -13.81 18.13
CA SER A 252 -23.01 -14.75 17.49
C SER A 252 -24.37 -14.75 18.19
N GLN A 253 -24.39 -14.74 19.53
CA GLN A 253 -25.62 -14.67 20.33
C GLN A 253 -26.30 -13.30 20.21
N ARG A 254 -25.54 -12.21 20.31
CA ARG A 254 -26.06 -10.84 20.21
C ARG A 254 -26.80 -10.58 18.91
N TYR A 255 -26.20 -10.98 17.78
CA TYR A 255 -26.73 -10.75 16.44
C TYR A 255 -27.61 -11.89 15.92
N GLN A 256 -27.75 -12.98 16.69
CA GLN A 256 -28.51 -14.18 16.29
C GLN A 256 -28.04 -14.77 14.94
N GLN A 257 -26.75 -14.65 14.66
CA GLN A 257 -26.11 -15.16 13.44
C GLN A 257 -25.18 -16.31 13.82
N LYS A 258 -25.35 -17.48 13.21
CA LYS A 258 -24.49 -18.64 13.46
C LYS A 258 -23.09 -18.38 12.88
N ILE A 259 -22.07 -18.44 13.73
CA ILE A 259 -20.66 -18.34 13.33
C ILE A 259 -19.98 -19.68 13.52
N VAL A 260 -19.28 -20.16 12.49
CA VAL A 260 -18.51 -21.40 12.55
C VAL A 260 -17.05 -21.07 12.82
N VAL A 261 -16.49 -21.61 13.89
CA VAL A 261 -15.09 -21.40 14.25
C VAL A 261 -14.23 -22.50 13.61
N TRP A 262 -13.16 -22.08 12.95
CA TRP A 262 -12.10 -22.95 12.44
C TRP A 262 -10.84 -22.75 13.27
N THR A 263 -10.13 -23.84 13.53
CA THR A 263 -8.77 -23.81 14.08
C THR A 263 -7.78 -24.17 13.00
N VAL A 264 -6.61 -23.52 13.05
CA VAL A 264 -5.47 -23.81 12.19
C VAL A 264 -4.31 -24.18 13.09
N SER A 265 -3.86 -25.43 12.95
CA SER A 265 -2.69 -25.92 13.68
C SER A 265 -1.40 -25.39 13.03
N GLU A 266 -0.32 -25.37 13.82
CA GLU A 266 1.02 -25.08 13.31
C GLU A 266 1.36 -25.96 12.10
N ARG A 267 2.04 -25.37 11.12
CA ARG A 267 2.48 -26.08 9.91
C ARG A 267 3.41 -27.22 10.30
N LYS A 268 3.14 -28.42 9.80
CA LYS A 268 4.05 -29.55 9.91
C LYS A 268 5.25 -29.35 8.99
N VAL A 269 6.41 -29.85 9.39
CA VAL A 269 7.59 -29.86 8.53
C VAL A 269 7.36 -30.91 7.44
N GLU A 270 7.44 -30.49 6.18
CA GLU A 270 7.33 -31.37 5.02
C GLU A 270 8.70 -31.95 4.66
N ALA A 271 8.73 -33.15 4.07
CA ALA A 271 9.98 -33.81 3.69
C ALA A 271 10.80 -33.02 2.65
N SER A 272 10.12 -32.19 1.85
CA SER A 272 10.73 -31.31 0.86
C SER A 272 11.33 -30.03 1.46
N ASP A 273 11.06 -29.72 2.73
CA ASP A 273 11.49 -28.45 3.33
C ASP A 273 12.98 -28.49 3.68
N ASN A 274 13.75 -27.56 3.13
CA ASN A 274 15.13 -27.31 3.58
C ASN A 274 15.15 -26.60 4.95
N LYS A 275 16.34 -26.52 5.57
CA LYS A 275 16.49 -25.93 6.91
C LYS A 275 16.04 -24.48 7.01
N GLU A 276 16.30 -23.67 5.98
CA GLU A 276 15.91 -22.26 5.98
C GLU A 276 14.41 -22.08 5.72
N GLN A 277 13.76 -22.94 4.93
CA GLN A 277 12.30 -22.98 4.79
C GLN A 277 11.63 -23.31 6.13
N GLN A 278 12.11 -24.34 6.82
CA GLN A 278 11.60 -24.72 8.15
C GLN A 278 11.75 -23.57 9.16
N LYS A 279 12.84 -22.82 9.10
CA LYS A 279 13.07 -21.64 9.94
C LYS A 279 12.16 -20.48 9.53
N TRP A 280 11.98 -20.25 8.24
CA TRP A 280 11.12 -19.20 7.72
C TRP A 280 9.65 -19.39 8.12
N PHE A 281 9.13 -20.63 8.06
CA PHE A 281 7.76 -20.94 8.51
C PHE A 281 7.54 -20.73 10.02
N LYS A 282 8.59 -20.54 10.83
CA LYS A 282 8.49 -20.17 12.24
C LYS A 282 8.40 -18.65 12.47
N THR A 283 8.70 -17.84 11.46
CA THR A 283 8.54 -16.38 11.51
C THR A 283 7.06 -15.99 11.43
N SER A 284 6.74 -14.74 11.81
CA SER A 284 5.37 -14.22 11.70
C SER A 284 4.83 -14.30 10.27
N THR A 285 5.63 -13.89 9.27
CA THR A 285 5.23 -13.92 7.85
C THR A 285 4.96 -15.34 7.35
N GLY A 286 5.80 -16.30 7.75
CA GLY A 286 5.61 -17.71 7.39
C GLY A 286 4.37 -18.34 8.02
N LYS A 287 4.08 -18.00 9.29
CA LYS A 287 2.84 -18.43 9.97
C LYS A 287 1.60 -17.86 9.30
N ILE A 288 1.62 -16.56 8.97
CA ILE A 288 0.51 -15.89 8.27
C ILE A 288 0.29 -16.54 6.89
N ALA A 289 1.35 -16.79 6.12
CA ALA A 289 1.24 -17.44 4.81
C ALA A 289 0.62 -18.85 4.91
N HIS A 290 1.00 -19.63 5.94
CA HIS A 290 0.40 -20.94 6.24
C HIS A 290 -1.09 -20.82 6.64
N HIS A 291 -1.43 -19.82 7.45
CA HIS A 291 -2.82 -19.56 7.85
C HIS A 291 -3.69 -19.27 6.63
N TYR A 292 -3.25 -18.36 5.76
CA TYR A 292 -3.94 -18.02 4.51
C TYR A 292 -4.08 -19.22 3.58
N TRP A 293 -3.02 -19.98 3.33
CA TRP A 293 -3.07 -21.22 2.54
C TRP A 293 -4.12 -22.19 3.08
N THR A 294 -4.10 -22.45 4.39
CA THR A 294 -5.02 -23.39 5.04
C THR A 294 -6.47 -22.92 4.93
N VAL A 295 -6.71 -21.62 5.09
CA VAL A 295 -8.04 -21.02 4.99
C VAL A 295 -8.57 -21.08 3.56
N PHE A 296 -7.73 -20.80 2.56
CA PHE A 296 -8.11 -20.91 1.15
C PHE A 296 -8.42 -22.36 0.76
N GLU A 297 -7.55 -23.31 1.08
CA GLU A 297 -7.81 -24.73 0.84
C GLU A 297 -9.10 -25.19 1.54
N ARG A 298 -9.30 -24.80 2.80
CA ARG A 298 -10.50 -25.19 3.55
C ARG A 298 -11.78 -24.60 2.95
N ALA A 299 -11.77 -23.33 2.57
CA ALA A 299 -12.94 -22.65 2.03
C ALA A 299 -13.30 -23.15 0.62
N PHE A 300 -12.31 -23.29 -0.27
CA PHE A 300 -12.53 -23.62 -1.68
C PHE A 300 -12.51 -25.11 -1.99
N MET A 301 -11.67 -25.90 -1.31
CA MET A 301 -11.57 -27.34 -1.54
C MET A 301 -12.43 -28.12 -0.55
N GLY A 302 -12.39 -27.73 0.72
CA GLY A 302 -13.15 -28.39 1.78
C GLY A 302 -14.64 -28.04 1.79
N GLN A 303 -14.98 -26.74 1.82
CA GLN A 303 -16.37 -26.27 1.84
C GLN A 303 -16.98 -26.06 0.44
N GLN A 304 -16.14 -26.02 -0.60
CA GLN A 304 -16.55 -25.86 -2.00
C GLN A 304 -17.36 -24.60 -2.30
N HIS A 305 -17.13 -23.51 -1.54
CA HIS A 305 -17.76 -22.22 -1.84
C HIS A 305 -17.32 -21.69 -3.20
N ASP A 306 -18.26 -21.12 -3.97
CA ASP A 306 -17.98 -20.52 -5.29
C ASP A 306 -17.22 -19.20 -5.16
N MET A 307 -17.59 -18.39 -4.18
CA MET A 307 -16.96 -17.09 -3.88
C MET A 307 -16.80 -16.92 -2.37
N VAL A 308 -15.65 -16.38 -1.96
CA VAL A 308 -15.36 -16.15 -0.53
C VAL A 308 -14.78 -14.76 -0.34
N ILE A 309 -15.32 -14.03 0.63
CA ILE A 309 -14.79 -12.77 1.12
C ILE A 309 -13.85 -13.07 2.30
N PHE A 310 -12.61 -12.62 2.23
CA PHE A 310 -11.62 -12.76 3.29
C PHE A 310 -11.39 -11.41 3.97
N LEU A 311 -11.41 -11.41 5.30
CA LEU A 311 -11.24 -10.22 6.14
C LEU A 311 -10.28 -10.51 7.30
N GLU A 312 -9.38 -9.59 7.61
CA GLU A 312 -8.50 -9.69 8.77
C GLU A 312 -9.17 -9.09 10.02
N GLU A 313 -8.85 -9.60 11.21
CA GLU A 313 -9.48 -9.20 12.48
C GLU A 313 -9.31 -7.72 12.85
N ASP A 314 -8.33 -7.03 12.29
CA ASP A 314 -8.06 -5.60 12.55
C ASP A 314 -8.76 -4.64 11.58
N LEU A 315 -9.58 -5.18 10.69
CA LEU A 315 -10.39 -4.40 9.76
C LEU A 315 -11.80 -4.20 10.31
N ILE A 316 -12.26 -2.95 10.26
CA ILE A 316 -13.69 -2.64 10.35
C ILE A 316 -14.24 -2.32 8.97
N VAL A 317 -15.53 -2.63 8.78
CA VAL A 317 -16.18 -2.52 7.48
C VAL A 317 -17.17 -1.35 7.41
N ALA A 318 -17.30 -0.77 6.21
CA ALA A 318 -18.23 0.30 5.90
C ALA A 318 -19.68 -0.20 5.82
N PRO A 319 -20.70 0.68 5.92
CA PRO A 319 -22.11 0.28 5.90
C PRO A 319 -22.59 -0.36 4.57
N ASP A 320 -21.87 -0.14 3.46
CA ASP A 320 -22.11 -0.75 2.14
C ASP A 320 -21.05 -1.84 1.78
N PHE A 321 -20.29 -2.35 2.75
CA PHE A 321 -19.20 -3.31 2.48
C PHE A 321 -19.65 -4.57 1.74
N LEU A 322 -20.69 -5.27 2.23
CA LEU A 322 -21.22 -6.46 1.56
C LEU A 322 -21.89 -6.11 0.22
N THR A 323 -22.43 -4.91 0.13
CA THR A 323 -23.11 -4.35 -1.03
C THR A 323 -22.16 -4.17 -2.21
N LEU A 324 -20.89 -3.79 -1.97
CA LEU A 324 -19.82 -3.79 -2.97
C LEU A 324 -19.69 -5.15 -3.65
N PHE A 325 -19.55 -6.21 -2.87
CA PHE A 325 -19.38 -7.57 -3.39
C PHE A 325 -20.64 -8.07 -4.09
N ARG A 326 -21.83 -7.82 -3.50
CA ARG A 326 -23.12 -8.15 -4.14
C ARG A 326 -23.29 -7.50 -5.50
N SER A 327 -22.92 -6.23 -5.63
CA SER A 327 -23.09 -5.47 -6.88
C SER A 327 -22.08 -5.88 -7.97
N THR A 328 -20.91 -6.41 -7.59
CA THR A 328 -19.79 -6.69 -8.50
C THR A 328 -19.60 -8.17 -8.81
N ALA A 329 -20.26 -9.08 -8.08
CA ALA A 329 -20.05 -10.53 -8.23
C ALA A 329 -20.28 -11.06 -9.65
N TRP A 330 -21.23 -10.49 -10.41
CA TRP A 330 -21.46 -10.88 -11.80
C TRP A 330 -20.27 -10.61 -12.71
N LEU A 331 -19.49 -9.55 -12.46
CA LEU A 331 -18.30 -9.21 -13.24
C LEU A 331 -17.23 -10.30 -13.13
N LEU A 332 -17.08 -10.94 -11.96
CA LEU A 332 -16.13 -12.05 -11.76
C LEU A 332 -16.54 -13.33 -12.53
N ARG A 333 -17.81 -13.47 -12.89
CA ARG A 333 -18.31 -14.61 -13.68
C ARG A 333 -18.24 -14.32 -15.17
N GLU A 334 -18.54 -13.08 -15.55
CA GLU A 334 -18.61 -12.63 -16.94
C GLU A 334 -17.23 -12.33 -17.54
N ASP A 335 -16.33 -11.70 -16.78
CA ASP A 335 -15.04 -11.24 -17.28
C ASP A 335 -13.87 -12.01 -16.63
N PRO A 336 -13.28 -13.01 -17.32
CA PRO A 336 -12.20 -13.83 -16.78
C PRO A 336 -10.87 -13.07 -16.63
N SER A 337 -10.75 -11.80 -17.03
CA SER A 337 -9.59 -10.98 -16.68
C SER A 337 -9.69 -10.34 -15.29
N ILE A 338 -10.83 -10.49 -14.61
CA ILE A 338 -11.02 -10.04 -13.22
C ILE A 338 -10.90 -11.24 -12.30
N TRP A 339 -9.98 -11.15 -11.34
CA TRP A 339 -9.75 -12.20 -10.37
C TRP A 339 -10.24 -11.87 -8.98
N CYS A 340 -10.37 -10.59 -8.63
CA CYS A 340 -10.84 -10.21 -7.31
C CYS A 340 -11.66 -8.92 -7.30
N VAL A 341 -12.40 -8.74 -6.22
CA VAL A 341 -12.92 -7.43 -5.80
C VAL A 341 -12.31 -7.15 -4.44
N SER A 342 -11.73 -5.98 -4.22
CA SER A 342 -11.22 -5.57 -2.91
C SER A 342 -11.98 -4.34 -2.41
N ALA A 343 -12.23 -4.31 -1.10
CA ALA A 343 -12.78 -3.17 -0.39
C ALA A 343 -11.73 -2.07 -0.14
N TRP A 344 -10.46 -2.31 -0.48
CA TRP A 344 -9.36 -1.39 -0.23
C TRP A 344 -8.86 -0.72 -1.50
N ASN A 345 -8.51 0.55 -1.39
CA ASN A 345 -7.80 1.31 -2.41
C ASN A 345 -6.53 1.90 -1.79
N ASP A 346 -5.38 1.45 -2.24
CA ASP A 346 -4.06 1.86 -1.74
C ASP A 346 -3.75 3.36 -1.91
N VAL A 347 -4.43 4.04 -2.83
CA VAL A 347 -4.34 5.49 -3.03
C VAL A 347 -5.65 6.22 -2.67
N GLY A 348 -6.55 5.54 -1.94
CA GLY A 348 -7.86 6.03 -1.52
C GLY A 348 -7.82 7.03 -0.37
N PHE A 349 -6.88 7.99 -0.39
CA PHE A 349 -6.68 8.97 0.67
C PHE A 349 -7.82 9.99 0.71
N ALA A 350 -8.18 10.46 1.92
CA ALA A 350 -9.26 11.42 2.12
C ALA A 350 -9.05 12.76 1.39
N LEU A 351 -7.79 13.09 1.05
CA LEU A 351 -7.41 14.28 0.31
C LEU A 351 -7.74 14.20 -1.19
N SER A 352 -7.77 13.00 -1.77
CA SER A 352 -7.89 12.78 -3.23
C SER A 352 -9.13 11.97 -3.62
N ALA A 353 -9.51 10.98 -2.80
CA ALA A 353 -10.67 10.12 -3.00
C ALA A 353 -11.94 10.76 -2.43
N SER A 354 -12.94 10.94 -3.28
CA SER A 354 -14.19 11.64 -2.94
C SER A 354 -15.44 10.86 -3.36
N ASP A 355 -15.42 10.21 -4.52
CA ASP A 355 -16.62 9.60 -5.09
C ASP A 355 -16.87 8.20 -4.50
N GLN A 356 -17.78 8.10 -3.53
CA GLN A 356 -18.18 6.81 -2.97
C GLN A 356 -18.81 5.89 -4.01
N CYS A 357 -19.29 6.37 -5.15
CA CYS A 357 -19.97 5.52 -6.13
C CYS A 357 -19.09 5.03 -7.28
N ARG A 358 -17.78 5.37 -7.29
CA ARG A 358 -16.87 5.00 -8.36
C ARG A 358 -16.06 3.76 -8.02
N LEU A 359 -15.88 2.92 -9.04
CA LEU A 359 -15.04 1.73 -9.02
C LEU A 359 -13.98 1.82 -10.13
N PHE A 360 -12.83 1.18 -9.91
CA PHE A 360 -11.71 1.08 -10.84
C PHE A 360 -11.28 -0.37 -11.02
N ARG A 361 -10.48 -0.62 -12.05
CA ARG A 361 -9.67 -1.83 -12.18
C ARG A 361 -8.21 -1.54 -11.85
N THR A 362 -7.53 -2.51 -11.26
CA THR A 362 -6.11 -2.43 -10.90
C THR A 362 -5.43 -3.77 -11.14
N THR A 363 -4.22 -3.76 -11.71
CA THR A 363 -3.33 -4.93 -11.81
C THR A 363 -2.62 -5.26 -10.49
N TYR A 364 -2.74 -4.37 -9.49
CA TYR A 364 -2.21 -4.57 -8.14
C TYR A 364 -3.25 -5.28 -7.25
N PHE A 365 -2.88 -6.40 -6.63
CA PHE A 365 -3.70 -7.09 -5.62
C PHE A 365 -3.67 -6.32 -4.28
N PRO A 366 -4.77 -5.69 -3.84
CA PRO A 366 -4.76 -4.83 -2.64
C PRO A 366 -4.93 -5.62 -1.32
N GLY A 367 -5.67 -6.73 -1.35
CA GLY A 367 -6.05 -7.46 -0.13
C GLY A 367 -7.08 -6.71 0.71
N LEU A 368 -6.85 -6.68 2.04
CA LEU A 368 -7.56 -5.87 3.04
C LEU A 368 -9.10 -5.86 2.91
N GLY A 369 -9.71 -7.05 2.91
CA GLY A 369 -11.15 -7.23 2.66
C GLY A 369 -11.42 -7.46 1.19
N PHE A 370 -11.28 -8.71 0.72
CA PHE A 370 -11.38 -9.02 -0.72
C PHE A 370 -12.19 -10.29 -0.97
N MET A 371 -12.89 -10.32 -2.10
CA MET A 371 -13.61 -11.47 -2.62
C MET A 371 -12.80 -12.16 -3.71
N LEU A 372 -12.67 -13.48 -3.59
CA LEU A 372 -11.99 -14.34 -4.54
C LEU A 372 -12.95 -15.46 -4.99
N PRO A 373 -13.05 -15.76 -6.30
CA PRO A 373 -13.81 -16.90 -6.80
C PRO A 373 -12.96 -18.19 -6.79
N ARG A 374 -13.62 -19.34 -6.65
CA ARG A 374 -12.99 -20.65 -6.51
C ARG A 374 -12.05 -21.00 -7.66
N HIS A 375 -12.45 -20.70 -8.90
CA HIS A 375 -11.65 -21.02 -10.08
C HIS A 375 -10.31 -20.28 -10.10
N VAL A 376 -10.22 -19.10 -9.48
CA VAL A 376 -8.95 -18.37 -9.33
C VAL A 376 -8.06 -19.07 -8.31
N TRP A 377 -8.61 -19.52 -7.18
CA TRP A 377 -7.84 -20.31 -6.21
C TRP A 377 -7.28 -21.61 -6.81
N LEU A 378 -8.07 -22.29 -7.65
CA LEU A 378 -7.62 -23.50 -8.35
C LEU A 378 -6.37 -23.28 -9.21
N GLN A 379 -6.18 -22.07 -9.74
CA GLN A 379 -4.97 -21.71 -10.47
C GLN A 379 -3.85 -21.29 -9.51
N LEU A 380 -4.14 -20.37 -8.58
CA LEU A 380 -3.17 -19.83 -7.64
C LEU A 380 -2.49 -20.92 -6.79
N ARG A 381 -3.24 -21.94 -6.37
CA ARG A 381 -2.72 -23.02 -5.53
C ARG A 381 -1.60 -23.83 -6.19
N GLU A 382 -1.62 -23.97 -7.52
CA GLU A 382 -0.60 -24.69 -8.27
C GLU A 382 0.69 -23.88 -8.43
N GLU A 383 0.60 -22.55 -8.29
CA GLU A 383 1.73 -21.62 -8.42
C GLU A 383 2.23 -21.09 -7.07
N TRP A 384 1.62 -21.51 -5.96
CA TRP A 384 1.99 -21.03 -4.64
C TRP A 384 3.40 -21.49 -4.28
N PRO A 385 4.34 -20.57 -4.02
CA PRO A 385 5.74 -20.90 -3.87
C PRO A 385 5.96 -21.67 -2.57
N SER A 386 7.00 -22.49 -2.56
CA SER A 386 7.46 -23.22 -1.38
C SER A 386 7.68 -22.33 -0.17
N ALA A 387 8.18 -21.11 -0.38
CA ALA A 387 8.29 -20.06 0.62
C ALA A 387 8.11 -18.66 0.00
N PRO A 388 6.94 -18.01 0.15
CA PRO A 388 6.75 -16.62 -0.25
C PRO A 388 7.39 -15.67 0.78
N THR A 389 8.72 -15.52 0.74
CA THR A 389 9.49 -14.90 1.82
C THR A 389 9.17 -13.42 2.09
N MET A 390 8.69 -12.68 1.09
CA MET A 390 8.18 -11.30 1.21
C MET A 390 6.78 -11.21 1.82
N GLY A 391 6.04 -12.32 1.92
CA GLY A 391 4.63 -12.35 2.33
C GLY A 391 3.73 -12.95 1.25
N TRP A 392 2.62 -13.55 1.70
CA TRP A 392 1.62 -14.17 0.82
C TRP A 392 0.98 -13.15 -0.14
N ASP A 393 0.76 -11.92 0.34
CA ASP A 393 0.16 -10.82 -0.40
C ASP A 393 1.11 -10.27 -1.48
N TYR A 394 2.40 -10.16 -1.20
CA TYR A 394 3.41 -9.83 -2.22
C TYR A 394 3.50 -10.88 -3.31
N TRP A 395 3.40 -12.16 -2.94
CA TRP A 395 3.32 -13.21 -3.94
C TRP A 395 2.03 -13.09 -4.78
N MET A 396 0.87 -12.85 -4.15
CA MET A 396 -0.39 -12.61 -4.87
C MET A 396 -0.26 -11.46 -5.87
N ARG A 397 0.37 -10.33 -5.51
CA ARG A 397 0.64 -9.22 -6.44
C ARG A 397 1.46 -9.65 -7.66
N THR A 398 2.44 -10.53 -7.44
CA THR A 398 3.26 -11.10 -8.52
C THR A 398 2.45 -12.03 -9.40
N ALA A 399 1.63 -12.90 -8.80
CA ALA A 399 0.77 -13.84 -9.51
C ALA A 399 -0.26 -13.13 -10.40
N PHE A 400 -0.91 -12.07 -9.90
CA PHE A 400 -1.86 -11.27 -10.67
C PHE A 400 -1.21 -10.60 -11.88
N ARG A 401 -0.03 -9.98 -11.69
CA ARG A 401 0.74 -9.37 -12.79
C ARG A 401 1.15 -10.42 -13.83
N ARG A 402 1.71 -11.55 -13.38
CA ARG A 402 2.14 -12.65 -14.25
C ARG A 402 0.99 -13.18 -15.10
N ALA A 403 -0.19 -13.31 -14.52
CA ALA A 403 -1.36 -13.87 -15.19
C ALA A 403 -2.13 -12.85 -16.06
N ASP A 404 -1.71 -11.57 -16.09
CA ASP A 404 -2.41 -10.47 -16.77
C ASP A 404 -3.84 -10.26 -16.21
N LYS A 405 -3.96 -10.17 -14.88
CA LYS A 405 -5.24 -10.17 -14.15
C LYS A 405 -5.38 -8.99 -13.22
N GLU A 406 -6.63 -8.60 -12.99
CA GLU A 406 -6.96 -7.37 -12.28
C GLU A 406 -7.94 -7.63 -11.13
N CYS A 407 -8.00 -6.68 -10.22
CA CYS A 407 -9.04 -6.55 -9.21
C CYS A 407 -9.90 -5.32 -9.47
N ILE A 408 -11.17 -5.39 -9.09
CA ILE A 408 -12.02 -4.21 -8.93
C ILE A 408 -11.78 -3.60 -7.55
N VAL A 409 -11.62 -2.27 -7.48
CA VAL A 409 -11.49 -1.52 -6.22
C VAL A 409 -12.40 -0.28 -6.22
N PRO A 410 -12.92 0.15 -5.07
CA PRO A 410 -13.65 1.41 -4.96
C PRO A 410 -12.72 2.62 -4.90
N GLU A 411 -13.18 3.82 -5.28
CA GLU A 411 -12.41 5.05 -5.03
C GLU A 411 -12.20 5.30 -3.54
N VAL A 412 -13.29 5.23 -2.78
CA VAL A 412 -13.30 5.37 -1.32
C VAL A 412 -13.27 3.96 -0.69
N PRO A 413 -12.29 3.61 0.16
CA PRO A 413 -12.24 2.31 0.81
C PRO A 413 -13.49 1.96 1.65
N ARG A 414 -13.83 0.67 1.65
CA ARG A 414 -14.94 0.02 2.38
C ARG A 414 -14.46 -0.82 3.56
N SER A 415 -13.16 -1.01 3.67
CA SER A 415 -12.50 -1.53 4.86
C SER A 415 -11.59 -0.44 5.42
N ARG A 416 -11.37 -0.46 6.74
CA ARG A 416 -10.41 0.42 7.40
C ARG A 416 -9.67 -0.36 8.47
N HIS A 417 -8.35 -0.25 8.43
CA HIS A 417 -7.49 -0.76 9.48
C HIS A 417 -7.66 0.09 10.74
N GLU A 418 -8.20 -0.49 11.81
CA GLU A 418 -8.45 0.21 13.08
C GLU A 418 -7.41 -0.13 14.15
N SER A 419 -6.67 -1.22 13.98
CA SER A 419 -5.74 -1.66 15.01
C SER A 419 -4.57 -0.69 15.21
N ARG A 420 -4.21 -0.51 16.49
CA ARG A 420 -3.05 0.28 16.92
C ARG A 420 -1.81 -0.59 17.19
N LYS A 421 -1.92 -1.91 17.01
CA LYS A 421 -0.84 -2.90 17.22
C LYS A 421 -1.02 -4.10 16.28
N GLY A 422 0.06 -4.60 15.68
CA GLY A 422 0.04 -5.79 14.84
C GLY A 422 1.44 -6.30 14.53
N SER A 423 1.55 -7.31 13.65
CA SER A 423 2.84 -7.85 13.20
C SER A 423 3.72 -6.81 12.49
N SER A 424 3.08 -5.86 11.80
CA SER A 424 3.75 -4.77 11.07
C SER A 424 3.37 -3.37 11.57
N ILE A 425 2.43 -3.24 12.52
CA ILE A 425 2.02 -1.95 13.11
C ILE A 425 2.60 -1.82 14.51
N VAL A 426 3.70 -1.08 14.61
CA VAL A 426 4.49 -0.91 15.83
C VAL A 426 4.73 0.56 16.20
N THR A 427 4.42 1.51 15.30
CA THR A 427 4.65 2.95 15.51
C THR A 427 3.39 3.80 15.40
N HIS A 428 3.38 4.95 16.08
CA HIS A 428 2.33 5.96 15.94
C HIS A 428 2.24 6.54 14.52
N LYS A 429 3.36 6.61 13.79
CA LYS A 429 3.40 7.08 12.40
C LYS A 429 2.59 6.14 11.48
N GLN A 430 2.68 4.82 11.70
CA GLN A 430 1.88 3.83 10.97
C GLN A 430 0.39 3.96 11.27
N VAL A 431 0.00 4.16 12.53
CA VAL A 431 -1.40 4.39 12.89
C VAL A 431 -1.94 5.64 12.18
N ARG A 432 -1.20 6.76 12.26
CA ARG A 432 -1.59 8.01 11.60
C ARG A 432 -1.71 7.83 10.09
N PHE A 433 -0.84 7.04 9.46
CA PHE A 433 -0.92 6.75 8.03
C PHE A 433 -2.27 6.12 7.64
N PHE A 434 -2.74 5.10 8.36
CA PHE A 434 -4.05 4.48 8.09
C PHE A 434 -5.24 5.41 8.39
N GLU A 435 -5.09 6.36 9.32
CA GLU A 435 -6.12 7.35 9.61
C GLU A 435 -6.34 8.38 8.47
N LEU A 436 -5.41 8.47 7.51
CA LEU A 436 -5.51 9.39 6.35
C LEU A 436 -6.33 8.83 5.18
N PHE A 437 -6.72 7.55 5.22
CA PHE A 437 -7.58 6.97 4.20
C PHE A 437 -9.02 7.47 4.32
N ALA A 438 -9.66 7.67 3.17
CA ALA A 438 -11.10 7.85 3.13
C ALA A 438 -11.79 6.57 3.62
N PHE A 439 -13.01 6.70 4.14
CA PHE A 439 -13.81 5.55 4.57
C PHE A 439 -15.27 5.79 4.21
N ALA A 440 -15.87 4.84 3.51
CA ALA A 440 -17.23 4.96 3.02
C ALA A 440 -18.24 5.02 4.18
N GLU A 441 -19.25 5.87 4.00
CA GLU A 441 -20.34 6.10 4.96
C GLU A 441 -21.72 5.81 4.34
N LEU A 442 -21.77 5.55 3.03
CA LEU A 442 -23.00 5.22 2.32
C LEU A 442 -23.57 3.89 2.86
N ALA A 443 -24.85 3.88 3.22
CA ALA A 443 -25.55 2.66 3.59
C ALA A 443 -26.07 1.93 2.36
N SER A 444 -26.13 0.60 2.45
CA SER A 444 -26.82 -0.23 1.46
C SER A 444 -28.24 0.26 1.22
N ALA A 445 -28.58 0.48 -0.05
CA ALA A 445 -29.93 0.68 -0.53
C ALA A 445 -30.53 -0.62 -1.12
N CYS A 446 -29.74 -1.69 -1.21
CA CYS A 446 -30.18 -2.96 -1.78
C CYS A 446 -31.08 -3.75 -0.81
N ASP A 447 -32.10 -4.40 -1.37
CA ASP A 447 -32.82 -5.48 -0.67
C ASP A 447 -31.97 -6.76 -0.71
N SER A 448 -32.13 -7.60 0.30
CA SER A 448 -31.51 -8.91 0.45
C SER A 448 -32.05 -9.96 -0.54
N THR A 449 -33.25 -9.76 -1.09
CA THR A 449 -33.95 -10.70 -1.98
C THR A 449 -33.68 -10.50 -3.47
N GLU A 450 -33.27 -9.30 -3.86
CA GLU A 450 -33.09 -8.90 -5.26
C GLU A 450 -31.60 -8.76 -5.64
N PRO A 451 -31.27 -8.79 -6.95
CA PRO A 451 -29.96 -8.37 -7.44
C PRO A 451 -29.62 -6.96 -6.95
N CYS A 452 -28.41 -6.78 -6.43
CA CYS A 452 -28.01 -5.51 -5.84
C CYS A 452 -27.38 -4.60 -6.89
N ASN A 453 -27.98 -3.42 -7.09
CA ASN A 453 -27.47 -2.39 -7.98
C ASN A 453 -27.18 -1.09 -7.20
N GLN A 454 -26.27 -1.16 -6.22
CA GLN A 454 -25.92 0.01 -5.41
C GLN A 454 -25.18 1.07 -6.22
N PHE A 455 -24.37 0.64 -7.20
CA PHE A 455 -23.41 1.48 -7.94
C PHE A 455 -23.91 1.95 -9.31
N GLY A 456 -25.15 1.63 -9.70
CA GLY A 456 -25.67 1.92 -11.04
C GLY A 456 -25.05 1.02 -12.11
N ASP A 457 -24.99 1.50 -13.35
CA ASP A 457 -24.36 0.73 -14.43
C ASP A 457 -22.83 0.69 -14.27
N ILE A 458 -22.34 -0.44 -13.75
CA ILE A 458 -20.91 -0.74 -13.60
C ILE A 458 -20.34 -1.57 -14.76
N SER A 459 -21.08 -1.72 -15.87
CA SER A 459 -20.60 -2.50 -17.02
C SER A 459 -19.36 -1.90 -17.69
N TYR A 460 -19.05 -0.62 -17.42
CA TYR A 460 -17.79 0.01 -17.84
C TYR A 460 -16.54 -0.70 -17.28
N LEU A 461 -16.69 -1.52 -16.23
CA LEU A 461 -15.61 -2.31 -15.65
C LEU A 461 -15.27 -3.57 -16.46
N LEU A 462 -16.07 -3.97 -17.45
CA LEU A 462 -15.68 -5.06 -18.35
C LEU A 462 -14.43 -4.67 -19.15
N ARG A 463 -13.46 -5.57 -19.31
CA ARG A 463 -12.13 -5.28 -19.88
C ARG A 463 -12.17 -4.38 -21.11
N THR A 464 -12.97 -4.74 -22.13
CA THR A 464 -13.05 -4.01 -23.39
C THR A 464 -13.61 -2.60 -23.21
N LYS A 465 -14.66 -2.45 -22.40
CA LYS A 465 -15.25 -1.14 -22.07
C LYS A 465 -14.27 -0.31 -21.25
N TYR A 466 -13.61 -0.88 -20.25
CA TYR A 466 -12.65 -0.17 -19.41
C TYR A 466 -11.48 0.37 -20.23
N GLU A 467 -10.89 -0.46 -21.10
CA GLU A 467 -9.83 -0.04 -22.02
C GLU A 467 -10.29 1.08 -22.96
N PHE A 468 -11.53 1.03 -23.46
CA PHE A 468 -12.09 2.10 -24.27
C PHE A 468 -12.20 3.42 -23.47
N TRP A 469 -12.69 3.37 -22.23
CA TRP A 469 -12.74 4.53 -21.35
C TRP A 469 -11.36 5.13 -21.11
N MET A 470 -10.37 4.30 -20.77
CA MET A 470 -9.00 4.76 -20.51
C MET A 470 -8.36 5.38 -21.75
N ARG A 471 -8.47 4.76 -22.93
CA ARG A 471 -7.92 5.30 -24.19
C ARG A 471 -8.59 6.60 -24.61
N THR A 472 -9.91 6.70 -24.44
CA THR A 472 -10.66 7.93 -24.72
C THR A 472 -10.21 9.06 -23.80
N ALA A 473 -10.05 8.77 -22.51
CA ALA A 473 -9.56 9.73 -21.52
C ALA A 473 -8.13 10.21 -21.85
N LEU A 474 -7.23 9.28 -22.20
CA LEU A 474 -5.85 9.61 -22.61
C LEU A 474 -5.79 10.47 -23.89
N THR A 475 -6.69 10.25 -24.84
CA THR A 475 -6.76 11.02 -26.09
C THR A 475 -7.30 12.43 -25.86
N LYS A 476 -8.24 12.59 -24.93
CA LYS A 476 -8.82 13.90 -24.56
C LYS A 476 -7.94 14.68 -23.58
N GLY A 477 -7.10 13.98 -22.81
CA GLY A 477 -6.27 14.60 -21.78
C GLY A 477 -5.20 15.51 -22.36
N GLU A 478 -5.06 16.70 -21.78
CA GLU A 478 -4.03 17.67 -22.16
C GLU A 478 -2.70 17.35 -21.48
N THR A 479 -1.57 17.81 -22.03
CA THR A 479 -0.30 17.73 -21.31
C THR A 479 -0.28 18.80 -20.22
N MET A 480 -0.06 18.38 -18.97
CA MET A 480 0.10 19.34 -17.87
C MET A 480 1.45 20.04 -17.99
N ARG A 481 1.48 21.37 -17.86
CA ARG A 481 2.73 22.16 -17.85
C ARG A 481 2.68 23.20 -16.74
N GLY A 482 3.78 23.29 -16.00
CA GLY A 482 3.95 24.33 -15.01
C GLY A 482 4.33 25.66 -15.62
N GLU A 483 4.08 26.74 -14.90
CA GLU A 483 4.58 28.07 -15.24
C GLU A 483 5.62 28.44 -14.20
N SER A 484 6.79 28.84 -14.70
CA SER A 484 7.94 29.17 -13.86
C SER A 484 8.47 30.55 -14.20
N GLN A 485 8.70 31.39 -13.20
CA GLN A 485 9.32 32.70 -13.36
C GLN A 485 10.66 32.74 -12.64
N LEU A 486 11.69 33.30 -13.27
CA LEU A 486 13.00 33.46 -12.65
C LEU A 486 12.92 34.53 -11.57
N VAL A 487 13.26 34.16 -10.33
CA VAL A 487 13.25 35.07 -9.17
C VAL A 487 14.65 35.56 -8.84
N GLN A 488 15.64 34.66 -8.80
CA GLN A 488 17.05 34.98 -8.54
C GLN A 488 17.99 34.13 -9.40
N ASN A 489 18.87 34.78 -10.15
CA ASN A 489 19.91 34.12 -10.92
C ASN A 489 21.21 34.02 -10.11
N GLY A 490 21.81 32.83 -10.05
CA GLY A 490 23.03 32.60 -9.26
C GLY A 490 22.77 32.39 -7.77
N TYR A 491 21.65 31.76 -7.42
CA TYR A 491 21.24 31.49 -6.04
C TYR A 491 20.68 30.07 -5.91
N GLU A 492 20.91 29.44 -4.76
CA GLU A 492 20.28 28.19 -4.34
C GLU A 492 19.32 28.43 -3.18
N CYS A 493 18.49 27.43 -2.83
CA CYS A 493 17.55 27.58 -1.71
C CYS A 493 18.32 27.85 -0.41
N ARG A 494 17.85 28.81 0.39
CA ARG A 494 18.46 29.06 1.72
C ARG A 494 18.34 27.83 2.61
N SER A 495 17.18 27.18 2.56
CA SER A 495 16.90 25.88 3.15
C SER A 495 16.10 25.06 2.14
N GLU A 496 16.57 23.85 1.87
CA GLU A 496 15.87 22.90 1.02
C GLU A 496 14.80 22.15 1.82
N ALA A 497 13.63 21.97 1.20
CA ALA A 497 12.53 21.18 1.73
C ALA A 497 12.56 19.76 1.16
N ILE A 498 12.43 19.62 -0.17
CA ILE A 498 12.26 18.34 -0.86
C ILE A 498 13.15 18.29 -2.11
N ASP A 499 13.83 17.17 -2.32
CA ASP A 499 14.51 16.81 -3.58
C ASP A 499 13.48 16.19 -4.55
N LEU A 500 13.18 16.91 -5.63
CA LEU A 500 12.21 16.51 -6.66
C LEU A 500 12.86 15.76 -7.82
N GLY A 501 14.17 15.49 -7.73
CA GLY A 501 14.95 14.77 -8.73
C GLY A 501 15.17 15.51 -10.05
N PRO A 502 15.85 14.87 -11.00
CA PRO A 502 16.07 15.39 -12.35
C PRO A 502 14.75 15.74 -13.05
N GLN A 503 14.62 16.99 -13.50
CA GLN A 503 13.49 17.45 -14.31
C GLN A 503 14.05 18.03 -15.62
N LYS A 504 13.30 17.91 -16.72
CA LYS A 504 13.78 18.36 -18.05
C LYS A 504 13.77 19.88 -18.18
N SER A 505 12.86 20.55 -17.47
CA SER A 505 12.66 21.99 -17.55
C SER A 505 12.22 22.58 -16.22
N THR A 506 12.28 23.90 -16.11
CA THR A 506 11.74 24.62 -14.94
C THR A 506 10.22 24.51 -14.87
N GLN A 507 9.54 24.36 -16.01
CA GLN A 507 8.10 24.14 -16.09
C GLN A 507 7.69 22.77 -15.55
N ASP A 508 8.47 21.72 -15.81
CA ASP A 508 8.21 20.40 -15.24
C ASP A 508 8.40 20.42 -13.70
N CYS A 509 9.41 21.13 -13.21
CA CYS A 509 9.57 21.28 -11.77
C CYS A 509 8.43 22.09 -11.12
N ALA A 510 7.95 23.14 -11.79
CA ALA A 510 6.86 23.97 -11.28
C ALA A 510 5.56 23.18 -11.00
N LEU A 511 5.35 22.03 -11.64
CA LEU A 511 4.23 21.12 -11.36
C LEU A 511 4.35 20.36 -10.04
N LEU A 512 5.55 20.26 -9.48
CA LEU A 512 5.81 19.37 -8.35
C LEU A 512 5.92 20.13 -7.02
N VAL A 513 5.97 21.47 -7.06
CA VAL A 513 6.20 22.33 -5.89
C VAL A 513 4.90 22.89 -5.29
N GLY A 514 4.99 23.59 -4.16
CA GLY A 514 3.84 24.23 -3.50
C GLY A 514 3.00 23.30 -2.62
N MET A 515 3.59 22.20 -2.14
CA MET A 515 2.94 21.21 -1.30
C MET A 515 3.70 21.02 0.01
N GLY A 516 3.01 21.10 1.13
CA GLY A 516 3.61 20.82 2.43
C GLY A 516 4.70 21.79 2.83
N ASP A 517 5.82 21.27 3.33
CA ASP A 517 7.06 22.02 3.60
C ASP A 517 7.67 22.69 2.35
N CYS A 518 7.28 22.25 1.15
CA CYS A 518 7.75 22.75 -0.12
C CYS A 518 6.91 23.97 -0.57
N SER A 519 7.53 25.16 -0.61
CA SER A 519 6.85 26.38 -1.04
C SER A 519 6.70 26.46 -2.57
N GLN A 520 6.14 27.55 -3.06
CA GLN A 520 6.07 27.82 -4.52
C GLN A 520 7.44 28.12 -5.14
N TYR A 521 8.51 28.26 -4.35
CA TYR A 521 9.85 28.57 -4.84
C TYR A 521 10.72 27.32 -4.94
N PHE A 522 11.55 27.25 -5.98
CA PHE A 522 12.44 26.12 -6.20
C PHE A 522 13.75 26.52 -6.88
N GLY A 523 14.83 25.83 -6.52
CA GLY A 523 16.11 25.88 -7.20
C GLY A 523 16.12 24.94 -8.40
N PHE A 524 16.63 25.43 -9.54
CA PHE A 524 16.87 24.60 -10.73
C PHE A 524 18.29 24.84 -11.30
N PRO A 525 19.06 23.79 -11.62
CA PRO A 525 20.43 23.89 -12.09
C PRO A 525 20.47 24.03 -13.62
N LYS A 526 20.86 25.20 -14.14
CA LYS A 526 20.80 25.49 -15.60
C LYS A 526 21.71 24.58 -16.45
N GLN A 527 22.86 24.17 -15.92
CA GLN A 527 23.90 23.44 -16.67
C GLN A 527 24.01 21.96 -16.26
N ASN A 528 23.43 21.57 -15.12
CA ASN A 528 23.56 20.23 -14.54
C ASN A 528 22.17 19.65 -14.23
N SER A 529 21.37 19.37 -15.26
CA SER A 529 19.99 18.86 -15.10
C SER A 529 19.89 17.56 -14.28
N HIS A 530 20.97 16.78 -14.22
CA HIS A 530 21.09 15.57 -13.38
C HIS A 530 21.14 15.86 -11.88
N TRP A 531 21.46 17.09 -11.44
CA TRP A 531 21.36 17.49 -10.03
C TRP A 531 19.92 17.64 -9.59
N GLY A 532 19.00 17.85 -10.54
CA GLY A 532 17.58 17.89 -10.31
C GLY A 532 17.05 19.14 -9.65
N CYS A 533 15.74 19.16 -9.42
CA CYS A 533 15.05 20.29 -8.84
C CYS A 533 15.03 20.20 -7.31
N ARG A 534 15.15 21.35 -6.65
CA ARG A 534 15.16 21.48 -5.19
C ARG A 534 14.06 22.42 -4.75
N CYS A 535 13.08 21.91 -4.01
CA CYS A 535 12.06 22.80 -3.47
C CYS A 535 12.60 23.59 -2.28
N CYS A 536 12.30 24.89 -2.22
CA CYS A 536 12.71 25.74 -1.11
C CYS A 536 11.70 25.67 0.05
N ARG A 537 12.20 25.73 1.29
CA ARG A 537 11.34 25.80 2.49
C ARG A 537 10.87 27.23 2.74
N GLY A 538 9.57 27.40 2.99
CA GLY A 538 8.95 28.68 3.42
C GLY A 538 8.84 29.76 2.35
N LEU A 539 8.33 30.93 2.75
CA LEU A 539 8.05 32.09 1.87
C LEU A 539 9.05 33.26 2.06
N GLU A 540 10.06 33.12 2.91
CA GLU A 540 11.01 34.20 3.18
C GLU A 540 11.89 34.54 1.97
N LEU A 541 12.35 35.80 1.90
CA LEU A 541 13.09 36.41 0.77
C LEU A 541 14.39 35.65 0.42
N VAL A 542 14.18 34.67 -0.46
CA VAL A 542 14.98 34.03 -1.51
C VAL A 542 16.50 33.94 -1.33
N GLY A 543 16.93 32.68 -1.19
CA GLY A 543 18.24 32.13 -1.56
C GLY A 543 19.50 32.54 -0.80
N LYS A 544 20.58 31.84 -1.13
CA LYS A 544 21.98 32.23 -0.87
C LYS A 544 22.77 32.06 -2.17
N GLU A 545 23.80 32.88 -2.38
CA GLU A 545 24.55 32.91 -3.66
C GLU A 545 25.15 31.54 -4.01
N HIS A 546 25.03 31.14 -5.26
CA HIS A 546 25.58 29.90 -5.80
C HIS A 546 25.78 29.98 -7.32
N SER A 547 26.93 29.53 -7.83
CA SER A 547 27.33 29.67 -9.23
C SER A 547 26.48 28.87 -10.24
N HIS A 548 25.95 27.71 -9.84
CA HIS A 548 25.25 26.78 -10.75
C HIS A 548 23.71 26.75 -10.63
N TRP A 549 23.12 27.44 -9.65
CA TRP A 549 21.68 27.37 -9.36
C TRP A 549 20.99 28.69 -9.66
N SER A 550 19.69 28.61 -9.92
CA SER A 550 18.81 29.78 -9.98
C SER A 550 17.50 29.42 -9.29
N ILE A 551 16.92 30.38 -8.58
CA ILE A 551 15.62 30.23 -7.95
C ILE A 551 14.52 30.73 -8.88
N TYR A 552 13.47 29.92 -8.99
CA TYR A 552 12.26 30.20 -9.73
C TYR A 552 11.05 30.16 -8.78
N SER A 553 9.97 30.82 -9.15
CA SER A 553 8.65 30.65 -8.57
C SER A 553 7.78 29.85 -9.52
N ALA A 554 6.94 28.97 -8.98
CA ALA A 554 5.88 28.29 -9.70
C ALA A 554 4.56 29.05 -9.53
N GLU A 555 3.83 29.22 -10.61
CA GLU A 555 2.43 29.61 -10.54
C GLU A 555 1.53 28.37 -10.54
N ARG A 556 0.38 28.48 -9.86
CA ARG A 556 -0.62 27.40 -9.80
C ARG A 556 -1.16 27.18 -11.20
N THR A 557 -0.74 26.08 -11.80
CA THR A 557 -1.05 25.71 -13.18
C THR A 557 -1.92 24.47 -13.21
N GLY A 558 -2.86 24.45 -14.17
CA GLY A 558 -3.85 23.40 -14.33
C GLY A 558 -5.26 23.90 -14.02
N ASP A 559 -6.15 23.75 -14.99
CA ASP A 559 -7.58 23.99 -14.80
C ASP A 559 -8.18 22.77 -14.09
N PRO A 560 -8.77 22.92 -12.88
CA PRO A 560 -9.41 21.82 -12.21
C PRO A 560 -10.47 21.14 -13.08
N GLY A 561 -11.12 21.89 -13.99
CA GLY A 561 -12.13 21.46 -14.96
C GLY A 561 -11.61 20.57 -16.10
N LYS A 562 -10.29 20.40 -16.24
CA LYS A 562 -9.66 19.64 -17.33
C LYS A 562 -9.04 18.34 -16.83
N LEU A 563 -8.91 17.41 -17.78
CA LEU A 563 -8.17 16.17 -17.63
C LEU A 563 -6.76 16.33 -18.20
N TYR A 564 -5.76 15.88 -17.47
CA TYR A 564 -4.37 15.91 -17.92
C TYR A 564 -3.73 14.52 -17.98
N VAL A 565 -2.68 14.40 -18.79
CA VAL A 565 -1.80 13.23 -18.85
C VAL A 565 -0.38 13.63 -18.44
N TYR A 566 0.23 12.84 -17.56
CA TYR A 566 1.58 13.05 -17.04
C TYR A 566 2.45 11.79 -17.27
N PRO A 567 3.32 11.77 -18.30
CA PRO A 567 4.26 10.68 -18.52
C PRO A 567 5.35 10.64 -17.44
N TYR A 568 5.64 9.46 -16.88
CA TYR A 568 6.71 9.28 -15.89
C TYR A 568 7.48 7.96 -16.11
N LYS A 569 8.66 7.81 -15.52
CA LYS A 569 9.29 6.49 -15.33
C LYS A 569 8.98 6.00 -13.91
N TRP A 570 8.69 4.72 -13.73
CA TRP A 570 8.57 4.05 -12.42
C TRP A 570 9.47 4.61 -11.30
N GLU A 571 10.76 4.79 -11.57
CA GLU A 571 11.79 5.23 -10.61
C GLU A 571 11.56 6.67 -10.10
N GLU A 572 10.79 7.47 -10.83
CA GLU A 572 10.42 8.84 -10.49
C GLU A 572 9.17 8.89 -9.59
N TYR A 573 8.37 7.81 -9.54
CA TYR A 573 7.06 7.79 -8.89
C TYR A 573 7.09 8.28 -7.45
N SER A 574 8.02 7.76 -6.65
CA SER A 574 8.12 8.08 -5.21
C SER A 574 8.38 9.57 -4.93
N ARG A 575 8.91 10.32 -5.92
CA ARG A 575 9.16 11.76 -5.81
C ARG A 575 7.98 12.61 -6.23
N ILE A 576 7.12 12.08 -7.11
CA ILE A 576 5.99 12.83 -7.70
C ILE A 576 4.64 12.47 -7.09
N ALA A 577 4.51 11.28 -6.49
CA ALA A 577 3.23 10.73 -5.99
C ALA A 577 2.50 11.68 -5.04
N MET A 578 3.25 12.37 -4.17
CA MET A 578 2.68 13.34 -3.24
C MET A 578 1.97 14.48 -3.96
N SER A 579 2.60 15.10 -4.97
CA SER A 579 2.04 16.24 -5.71
C SER A 579 0.72 15.90 -6.43
N PHE A 580 0.48 14.61 -6.69
CA PHE A 580 -0.73 14.09 -7.32
C PHE A 580 -1.69 13.38 -6.36
N GLY A 581 -1.54 13.55 -5.04
CA GLY A 581 -2.48 13.02 -4.05
C GLY A 581 -2.48 11.49 -3.96
N LEU A 582 -1.42 10.84 -4.44
CA LEU A 582 -1.20 9.39 -4.40
C LEU A 582 -0.40 8.95 -3.17
N GLN A 583 0.16 9.91 -2.43
CA GLN A 583 0.83 9.69 -1.16
C GLN A 583 0.62 10.91 -0.24
N PRO A 584 0.33 10.71 1.05
CA PRO A 584 0.21 11.82 1.99
C PRO A 584 1.57 12.40 2.37
N GLU A 585 1.59 13.70 2.63
CA GLU A 585 2.77 14.44 3.09
C GLU A 585 3.32 13.90 4.43
N GLY A 586 4.65 13.82 4.55
CA GLY A 586 5.33 13.40 5.79
C GLY A 586 5.24 11.90 6.05
N MET A 587 4.66 11.15 5.11
CA MET A 587 4.50 9.69 5.15
C MET A 587 5.38 9.00 4.11
N GLU A 588 6.50 9.63 3.76
CA GLU A 588 7.55 9.02 2.96
C GLU A 588 8.09 7.78 3.70
N HIS A 589 8.40 6.73 2.93
CA HIS A 589 8.91 5.44 3.43
C HIS A 589 7.96 4.64 4.33
N MET A 590 6.72 5.08 4.54
CA MET A 590 5.71 4.31 5.28
C MET A 590 5.26 3.07 4.53
N ILE A 591 5.29 3.17 3.21
CA ILE A 591 4.99 2.13 2.25
C ILE A 591 6.23 1.93 1.39
N PRO A 592 6.52 0.69 0.93
CA PRO A 592 7.51 0.47 -0.12
C PRO A 592 7.30 1.39 -1.34
N GLN A 593 8.34 1.57 -2.15
CA GLN A 593 8.28 2.46 -3.30
C GLN A 593 7.53 1.86 -4.51
N ASP A 594 6.51 1.04 -4.27
CA ASP A 594 5.68 0.48 -5.31
C ASP A 594 4.57 1.44 -5.78
N VAL A 595 4.30 1.44 -7.09
CA VAL A 595 3.11 2.05 -7.69
C VAL A 595 1.93 1.12 -7.43
N ARG A 596 0.96 1.65 -6.69
CA ARG A 596 -0.23 0.93 -6.26
C ARG A 596 -1.46 1.45 -6.99
N ALA A 597 -2.53 0.64 -6.96
CA ALA A 597 -3.78 0.91 -7.67
C ALA A 597 -3.59 1.16 -9.18
N GLU A 598 -2.48 0.70 -9.76
CA GLU A 598 -2.17 0.93 -11.16
C GLU A 598 -2.98 0.01 -12.09
N HIS A 599 -3.27 0.55 -13.26
CA HIS A 599 -3.77 -0.16 -14.43
C HIS A 599 -2.65 -0.21 -15.47
N TYR A 600 -1.77 -1.22 -15.41
CA TYR A 600 -0.65 -1.38 -16.35
C TYR A 600 0.28 -0.16 -16.48
N GLY A 601 0.74 0.39 -15.37
CA GLY A 601 1.57 1.61 -15.35
C GLY A 601 0.78 2.91 -15.37
N LEU A 602 -0.55 2.86 -15.47
CA LEU A 602 -1.40 4.04 -15.37
C LEU A 602 -1.97 4.17 -13.96
N VAL A 603 -1.78 5.32 -13.31
CA VAL A 603 -2.45 5.66 -12.04
C VAL A 603 -3.24 6.94 -12.20
N VAL A 604 -4.43 6.96 -11.62
CA VAL A 604 -5.28 8.15 -11.60
C VAL A 604 -5.00 8.95 -10.32
N GLY A 605 -4.48 10.16 -10.48
CA GLY A 605 -4.19 11.09 -9.40
C GLY A 605 -4.97 12.39 -9.50
N ARG A 606 -4.81 13.24 -8.48
CA ARG A 606 -5.33 14.60 -8.44
C ARG A 606 -4.21 15.55 -8.07
N HIS A 607 -3.87 16.49 -8.96
CA HIS A 607 -2.83 17.47 -8.68
C HIS A 607 -3.27 18.35 -7.51
N LEU A 608 -2.55 18.29 -6.39
CA LEU A 608 -3.05 18.81 -5.11
C LEU A 608 -3.13 20.33 -5.05
N THR A 609 -2.29 21.03 -5.82
CA THR A 609 -2.43 22.48 -5.94
C THR A 609 -3.60 22.78 -6.87
N SER A 610 -3.64 22.36 -8.15
CA SER A 610 -4.73 22.75 -9.06
C SER A 610 -6.12 22.14 -8.77
N GLY A 611 -6.18 20.94 -8.18
CA GLY A 611 -7.38 20.11 -8.08
C GLY A 611 -7.71 19.30 -9.35
N ALA A 612 -6.95 19.45 -10.43
CA ALA A 612 -7.17 18.78 -11.70
C ALA A 612 -6.92 17.27 -11.60
N VAL A 613 -7.65 16.50 -12.41
CA VAL A 613 -7.47 15.05 -12.51
C VAL A 613 -6.33 14.78 -13.50
N VAL A 614 -5.40 13.91 -13.09
CA VAL A 614 -4.19 13.61 -13.87
C VAL A 614 -4.07 12.10 -14.04
N LEU A 615 -3.88 11.67 -15.29
CA LEU A 615 -3.51 10.30 -15.63
C LEU A 615 -2.00 10.22 -15.68
N LEU A 616 -1.39 9.67 -14.62
CA LEU A 616 0.03 9.39 -14.59
C LEU A 616 0.28 8.11 -15.36
N VAL A 617 1.17 8.12 -16.35
CA VAL A 617 1.40 6.96 -17.22
C VAL A 617 2.88 6.62 -17.30
N ASP A 618 3.23 5.39 -16.89
CA ASP A 618 4.59 4.88 -17.06
C ASP A 618 4.91 4.82 -18.56
N LYS A 619 6.00 5.47 -18.95
CA LYS A 619 6.51 5.52 -20.32
C LYS A 619 6.83 4.13 -20.90
N ARG A 620 7.00 3.12 -20.05
CA ARG A 620 7.25 1.72 -20.39
C ARG A 620 6.03 0.82 -20.18
N SER A 621 4.83 1.41 -20.05
CA SER A 621 3.57 0.67 -19.96
C SER A 621 3.39 -0.27 -21.15
N SER A 622 2.90 -1.48 -20.87
CA SER A 622 2.60 -2.49 -21.88
C SER A 622 1.37 -2.15 -22.75
N LYS A 623 0.53 -1.18 -22.35
CA LYS A 623 -0.76 -0.89 -22.99
C LYS A 623 -0.74 0.20 -24.06
N GLN A 624 0.43 0.71 -24.45
CA GLN A 624 0.57 1.79 -25.46
C GLN A 624 -0.35 2.99 -25.15
N PHE A 625 -0.37 3.42 -23.90
CA PHE A 625 -1.19 4.54 -23.45
C PHE A 625 -0.69 5.90 -23.91
N LEU A 626 0.61 6.01 -24.22
CA LEU A 626 1.25 7.23 -24.67
C LEU A 626 1.58 7.20 -26.17
N PRO A 627 1.66 8.37 -26.82
CA PRO A 627 2.18 8.49 -28.18
C PRO A 627 3.59 7.88 -28.34
N PRO A 628 3.97 7.41 -29.55
CA PRO A 628 5.26 6.77 -29.79
C PRO A 628 6.50 7.54 -29.31
N ASP A 629 6.52 8.87 -29.46
CA ASP A 629 7.62 9.75 -29.06
C ASP A 629 7.79 9.90 -27.53
N GLN A 630 6.74 9.57 -26.77
CA GLN A 630 6.75 9.63 -25.31
C GLN A 630 6.97 8.26 -24.66
N ARG A 631 6.94 7.17 -25.44
CA ARG A 631 7.16 5.82 -24.93
C ARG A 631 8.64 5.47 -24.87
N LEU A 632 8.98 4.64 -23.90
CA LEU A 632 10.27 3.97 -23.81
C LEU A 632 10.03 2.49 -24.08
N THR A 633 10.66 1.96 -25.11
CA THR A 633 10.48 0.58 -25.56
C THR A 633 11.75 -0.22 -25.35
N ARG A 634 11.59 -1.54 -25.26
CA ARG A 634 12.70 -2.49 -25.26
C ARG A 634 13.58 -2.26 -26.49
N SER A 635 14.88 -2.16 -26.29
CA SER A 635 15.82 -2.03 -27.41
C SER A 635 15.83 -3.30 -28.26
N LEU A 636 15.86 -3.15 -29.59
CA LEU A 636 16.02 -4.28 -30.51
C LEU A 636 17.42 -4.90 -30.43
N LYS A 637 18.41 -4.15 -29.93
CA LYS A 637 19.78 -4.63 -29.71
C LYS A 637 19.95 -5.34 -28.36
N LEU A 638 18.89 -5.44 -27.54
CA LEU A 638 18.96 -6.07 -26.21
C LEU A 638 19.10 -7.59 -26.33
N VAL A 639 20.21 -8.11 -25.80
CA VAL A 639 20.48 -9.53 -25.65
C VAL A 639 20.35 -9.93 -24.18
N PRO A 640 19.29 -10.65 -23.77
CA PRO A 640 19.19 -11.19 -22.42
C PRO A 640 20.22 -12.30 -22.21
N VAL A 641 21.11 -12.14 -21.23
CA VAL A 641 22.15 -13.13 -20.92
C VAL A 641 21.91 -13.72 -19.53
N ALA A 642 21.82 -15.05 -19.44
CA ALA A 642 21.69 -15.76 -18.18
C ALA A 642 23.07 -15.95 -17.54
N GLY A 643 23.43 -15.06 -16.60
CA GLY A 643 24.72 -15.08 -15.92
C GLY A 643 24.99 -16.36 -15.12
N ARG A 644 26.26 -16.61 -14.81
CA ARG A 644 26.64 -17.70 -13.90
C ARG A 644 26.35 -17.31 -12.45
N GLN A 645 26.37 -18.29 -11.57
CA GLN A 645 26.09 -18.08 -10.15
C GLN A 645 27.11 -17.09 -9.56
N GLY A 646 26.60 -16.09 -8.83
CA GLY A 646 27.45 -15.12 -8.13
C GLY A 646 28.13 -14.08 -9.02
N MET A 647 27.77 -13.99 -10.31
CA MET A 647 28.28 -12.96 -11.22
C MET A 647 27.37 -11.73 -11.28
N SER A 648 27.97 -10.57 -11.50
CA SER A 648 27.25 -9.34 -11.86
C SER A 648 26.88 -9.34 -13.35
N CYS A 649 26.04 -8.39 -13.76
CA CYS A 649 25.73 -8.22 -15.16
C CYS A 649 26.84 -7.53 -15.94
N GLU A 650 27.69 -6.74 -15.30
CA GLU A 650 28.91 -6.22 -15.92
C GLU A 650 29.88 -7.35 -16.27
N GLU A 651 30.06 -8.31 -15.35
CA GLU A 651 30.89 -9.49 -15.56
C GLU A 651 30.28 -10.38 -16.66
N SER A 652 28.97 -10.63 -16.60
CA SER A 652 28.28 -11.53 -17.54
C SER A 652 28.25 -10.97 -18.97
N CYS A 653 27.92 -9.69 -19.16
CA CYS A 653 27.88 -9.09 -20.50
C CYS A 653 29.27 -8.99 -21.13
N LYS A 654 30.31 -8.81 -20.30
CA LYS A 654 31.69 -8.72 -20.78
C LYS A 654 32.21 -10.04 -21.34
N GLU A 655 31.68 -11.19 -20.92
CA GLU A 655 32.05 -12.50 -21.51
C GLU A 655 31.74 -12.53 -23.02
N ASP A 656 30.74 -11.77 -23.47
CA ASP A 656 30.30 -11.68 -24.88
C ASP A 656 30.64 -10.31 -25.52
N GLU A 657 31.64 -9.59 -25.00
CA GLU A 657 32.06 -8.27 -25.49
C GLU A 657 30.93 -7.21 -25.54
N MET A 658 29.95 -7.34 -24.63
CA MET A 658 28.82 -6.42 -24.47
C MET A 658 28.92 -5.60 -23.18
N ALA A 659 28.15 -4.52 -23.10
CA ALA A 659 27.96 -3.73 -21.89
C ALA A 659 26.57 -3.94 -21.29
N CYS A 660 26.46 -3.88 -19.96
CA CYS A 660 25.16 -3.91 -19.29
C CYS A 660 24.46 -2.54 -19.39
N ASP A 661 23.17 -2.53 -19.72
CA ASP A 661 22.34 -1.32 -19.70
C ASP A 661 21.25 -1.45 -18.63
N ALA A 662 21.37 -0.64 -17.57
CA ALA A 662 20.47 -0.69 -16.42
C ALA A 662 19.02 -0.30 -16.78
N ASP A 663 18.81 0.59 -17.76
CA ASP A 663 17.46 1.04 -18.16
C ASP A 663 16.66 -0.11 -18.83
N GLN A 664 17.35 -1.13 -19.35
CA GLN A 664 16.72 -2.28 -20.00
C GLN A 664 16.25 -3.37 -19.01
N PHE A 665 16.66 -3.33 -17.74
CA PHE A 665 16.18 -4.31 -16.73
C PHE A 665 14.67 -4.33 -16.59
N HIS A 666 14.00 -3.18 -16.77
CA HIS A 666 12.54 -3.10 -16.75
C HIS A 666 11.88 -4.11 -17.70
N PHE A 667 12.47 -4.33 -18.88
CA PHE A 667 11.93 -5.25 -19.89
C PHE A 667 12.33 -6.71 -19.66
N LEU A 668 13.27 -6.99 -18.74
CA LEU A 668 13.68 -8.34 -18.36
C LEU A 668 13.13 -8.77 -16.99
N ASN A 669 12.66 -7.83 -16.18
CA ASN A 669 12.01 -8.06 -14.89
C ASN A 669 10.57 -8.56 -15.08
N ASP A 670 10.44 -9.71 -15.74
CA ASP A 670 9.19 -10.35 -16.10
C ASP A 670 9.27 -11.86 -15.83
N CYS A 671 8.28 -12.40 -15.12
CA CYS A 671 8.27 -13.80 -14.73
C CYS A 671 8.32 -14.76 -15.92
N HIS A 672 7.67 -14.46 -17.04
CA HIS A 672 7.68 -15.35 -18.22
C HIS A 672 9.05 -15.39 -18.87
N ILE A 673 9.74 -14.24 -18.94
CA ILE A 673 11.11 -14.16 -19.47
C ILE A 673 12.08 -14.94 -18.56
N LEU A 674 11.98 -14.73 -17.25
CA LEU A 674 12.80 -15.43 -16.25
C LEU A 674 12.56 -16.95 -16.28
N THR A 675 11.31 -17.39 -16.29
CA THR A 675 10.97 -18.81 -16.39
C THR A 675 11.45 -19.42 -17.69
N SER A 676 11.35 -18.71 -18.82
CA SER A 676 11.88 -19.19 -20.10
C SER A 676 13.41 -19.27 -20.12
N SER A 677 14.08 -18.38 -19.40
CA SER A 677 15.55 -18.30 -19.35
C SER A 677 16.18 -19.32 -18.39
N PHE A 678 15.51 -19.62 -17.27
CA PHE A 678 16.06 -20.45 -16.19
C PHE A 678 15.30 -21.74 -15.90
N GLY A 679 14.08 -21.91 -16.40
CA GLY A 679 13.24 -23.08 -16.12
C GLY A 679 12.73 -23.16 -14.67
N CYS A 680 12.60 -22.02 -13.99
CA CYS A 680 12.13 -21.98 -12.60
C CYS A 680 10.66 -22.40 -12.48
N ASN A 681 10.34 -23.09 -11.37
CA ASN A 681 8.98 -23.59 -11.11
C ASN A 681 8.04 -22.49 -10.60
N PHE A 682 8.58 -21.51 -9.89
CA PHE A 682 7.82 -20.43 -9.26
C PHE A 682 8.46 -19.09 -9.57
N CYS A 683 7.63 -18.04 -9.56
CA CYS A 683 8.09 -16.66 -9.63
C CYS A 683 7.57 -15.89 -8.42
N ALA A 684 8.43 -15.11 -7.77
CA ALA A 684 8.08 -14.33 -6.60
C ALA A 684 8.74 -12.95 -6.63
N HIS A 685 8.11 -12.00 -5.95
CA HIS A 685 8.71 -10.69 -5.71
C HIS A 685 9.73 -10.75 -4.58
N GLN A 686 10.84 -10.02 -4.72
CA GLN A 686 11.88 -9.88 -3.71
C GLN A 686 12.47 -8.44 -3.69
N ALA A 687 13.06 -8.07 -2.56
CA ALA A 687 13.91 -6.89 -2.43
C ALA A 687 15.39 -7.25 -2.65
N GLY A 688 16.07 -6.54 -3.56
CA GLY A 688 17.46 -6.80 -3.89
C GLY A 688 17.92 -6.01 -5.12
N LEU A 689 19.14 -5.50 -5.10
CA LEU A 689 19.72 -4.72 -6.21
C LEU A 689 20.29 -5.61 -7.33
N GLU A 690 20.48 -6.90 -7.04
CA GLU A 690 20.90 -7.95 -7.97
C GLU A 690 19.74 -8.51 -8.80
N LEU A 691 18.50 -8.17 -8.47
CA LEU A 691 17.33 -8.63 -9.20
C LEU A 691 17.28 -7.99 -10.61
N PRO A 692 16.62 -8.62 -11.59
CA PRO A 692 15.95 -9.92 -11.55
C PRO A 692 16.94 -11.11 -11.60
N ALA A 693 16.62 -12.20 -10.91
CA ALA A 693 17.53 -13.34 -10.77
C ALA A 693 16.82 -14.67 -10.50
N TYR A 694 17.53 -15.78 -10.72
CA TYR A 694 17.12 -17.12 -10.34
C TYR A 694 17.93 -17.62 -9.14
N VAL A 695 17.28 -18.24 -8.15
CA VAL A 695 17.92 -18.77 -6.95
C VAL A 695 18.35 -20.21 -7.16
N VAL A 696 19.65 -20.43 -7.25
CA VAL A 696 20.27 -21.74 -7.51
C VAL A 696 20.73 -22.45 -6.23
N ASP A 697 20.96 -21.69 -5.15
CA ASP A 697 21.47 -22.24 -3.90
C ASP A 697 20.40 -22.99 -3.12
N VAL A 698 20.69 -24.26 -2.81
CA VAL A 698 19.81 -25.16 -2.06
C VAL A 698 19.66 -24.78 -0.58
N PHE A 699 20.54 -23.91 -0.07
CA PHE A 699 20.49 -23.41 1.30
C PHE A 699 19.61 -22.16 1.46
N GLU A 700 19.09 -21.60 0.37
CA GLU A 700 18.17 -20.47 0.43
C GLU A 700 16.71 -20.95 0.59
N PRO A 701 15.85 -20.20 1.33
CA PRO A 701 14.44 -20.54 1.44
C PRO A 701 13.71 -20.44 0.09
N THR A 702 14.22 -19.61 -0.83
CA THR A 702 13.67 -19.34 -2.15
C THR A 702 14.30 -20.17 -3.27
N VAL A 703 15.00 -21.26 -2.94
CA VAL A 703 15.60 -22.17 -3.93
C VAL A 703 14.61 -22.53 -5.05
N GLY A 704 15.08 -22.47 -6.30
CA GLY A 704 14.29 -22.83 -7.49
C GLY A 704 13.28 -21.77 -7.92
N GLN A 705 13.21 -20.62 -7.24
CA GLN A 705 12.34 -19.51 -7.61
C GLN A 705 13.06 -18.52 -8.54
N CYS A 706 12.32 -17.99 -9.51
CA CYS A 706 12.68 -16.75 -10.19
C CYS A 706 12.20 -15.56 -9.38
N LEU A 707 13.05 -14.56 -9.24
CA LEU A 707 12.81 -13.38 -8.43
C LEU A 707 12.75 -12.14 -9.31
N VAL A 708 11.62 -11.43 -9.21
CA VAL A 708 11.40 -10.10 -9.78
C VAL A 708 11.37 -9.06 -8.68
N THR A 709 11.56 -7.79 -9.02
CA THR A 709 11.38 -6.69 -8.07
C THR A 709 10.52 -5.58 -8.63
N TYR A 710 9.79 -4.94 -7.73
CA TYR A 710 8.95 -3.76 -7.96
C TYR A 710 9.23 -2.72 -6.88
N ILE A 711 10.32 -2.83 -6.13
CA ILE A 711 10.63 -1.94 -5.00
C ILE A 711 12.11 -1.59 -4.91
N SER A 712 12.96 -2.33 -5.63
CA SER A 712 14.40 -2.10 -5.64
C SER A 712 14.83 -1.50 -6.98
N PRO A 713 15.77 -0.54 -6.98
CA PRO A 713 16.38 -0.04 -8.20
C PRO A 713 17.29 -1.12 -8.82
N PHE A 714 17.50 -1.02 -10.13
CA PHE A 714 18.33 -1.97 -10.88
C PHE A 714 19.78 -1.50 -10.98
N HIS A 715 20.74 -2.38 -10.67
CA HIS A 715 22.17 -2.09 -10.75
C HIS A 715 22.93 -3.17 -11.50
N CYS A 716 23.76 -2.81 -12.47
CA CYS A 716 24.57 -3.76 -13.26
C CYS A 716 25.66 -4.46 -12.42
N ALA A 717 26.32 -3.73 -11.51
CA ALA A 717 27.45 -4.23 -10.73
C ALA A 717 27.08 -5.19 -9.58
N THR A 718 25.85 -5.12 -9.06
CA THR A 718 25.47 -5.92 -7.88
C THR A 718 25.42 -7.41 -8.20
N LYS A 719 25.71 -8.27 -7.22
CA LYS A 719 25.65 -9.73 -7.36
C LYS A 719 25.35 -10.37 -6.03
N HIS A 720 24.79 -11.58 -6.07
CA HIS A 720 24.53 -12.37 -4.88
C HIS A 720 25.02 -13.81 -5.08
N PRO A 721 25.79 -14.39 -4.14
CA PRO A 721 26.43 -15.70 -4.30
C PRO A 721 25.43 -16.83 -4.57
N SER A 722 24.19 -16.69 -4.09
CA SER A 722 23.15 -17.71 -4.21
C SER A 722 22.30 -17.61 -5.49
N THR A 723 22.58 -16.64 -6.36
CA THR A 723 21.71 -16.32 -7.50
C THR A 723 22.46 -16.27 -8.84
N ARG A 724 21.69 -16.46 -9.92
CA ARG A 724 22.09 -16.22 -11.31
C ARG A 724 21.25 -15.06 -11.86
N ARG A 725 21.87 -14.01 -12.35
CA ARG A 725 21.17 -12.81 -12.85
C ARG A 725 20.74 -12.98 -14.31
N LEU A 726 19.59 -12.41 -14.68
CA LEU A 726 19.24 -12.21 -16.09
C LEU A 726 19.66 -10.81 -16.51
N CYS A 727 20.68 -10.73 -17.35
CA CYS A 727 21.42 -9.50 -17.61
C CYS A 727 21.01 -8.85 -18.94
N PRO A 728 20.75 -7.52 -18.94
CA PRO A 728 20.45 -6.77 -20.14
C PRO A 728 21.72 -6.35 -20.87
N CYS A 729 22.25 -7.25 -21.70
CA CYS A 729 23.47 -6.98 -22.44
C CYS A 729 23.18 -6.26 -23.76
N MET A 730 23.99 -5.24 -24.04
CA MET A 730 23.89 -4.36 -25.18
C MET A 730 25.24 -4.29 -25.91
N PRO A 731 25.28 -4.23 -27.25
CA PRO A 731 26.51 -3.98 -27.98
C PRO A 731 27.19 -2.68 -27.53
N ILE A 732 28.52 -2.70 -27.40
CA ILE A 732 29.29 -1.52 -26.99
C ILE A 732 29.19 -0.44 -28.09
N PRO A 733 28.82 0.81 -27.76
CA PRO A 733 28.77 1.88 -28.75
C PRO A 733 30.13 2.06 -29.44
N GLY A 734 30.16 1.87 -30.77
CA GLY A 734 31.38 1.99 -31.58
C GLY A 734 32.11 0.67 -31.89
N SER A 735 31.65 -0.48 -31.38
CA SER A 735 32.13 -1.81 -31.80
C SER A 735 31.37 -2.37 -33.02
N GLU A 736 30.66 -1.52 -33.77
CA GLU A 736 30.02 -1.86 -35.05
C GLU A 736 31.10 -2.06 -36.14
N GLN A 737 31.90 -3.12 -36.00
CA GLN A 737 32.65 -3.70 -37.11
C GLN A 737 31.94 -4.98 -37.56
N LEU A 738 31.35 -4.88 -38.75
CA LEU A 738 31.10 -5.97 -39.70
C LEU A 738 30.46 -7.26 -39.14
N LEU A 739 29.13 -7.25 -39.04
CA LEU A 739 28.35 -8.44 -39.36
C LEU A 739 27.54 -8.12 -40.62
N VAL A 740 28.10 -8.51 -41.77
CA VAL A 740 27.45 -8.60 -43.08
C VAL A 740 26.76 -9.95 -43.17
#